data_AF-A0A0E9NJR7-F1
#
_entry.id   AF-A0A0E9NJR7-F1
#
_cell.length_a   1.000
_cell.length_b   1.000
_cell.length_c   1.000
_cell.angle_alpha   90.00
_cell.angle_beta   90.00
_cell.angle_gamma   90.00
#
_symmetry.space_group_name_H-M   'P 1'
#
loop_
_entity.id
_entity.type
_entity.pdbx_description
1 polymer ?
#
loop_
_entity_poly.entity_id
_entity_poly.type
_entity_poly.pdbx_seq_one_letter_code
_entity_poly.pdbx_strand_id
1 'polypeptide(L)'
;MMDSILDKALSRDHSRKYFKEALLPALKSASRPVLANNASGGKDPLQILREDVHSLAYLFVLNARCQEANEAQSLWPRIQQFLQNFDEHQLYLATDTFLAFITTISRHIPPADLLDPLHGALLRWQGRGAGVHKLTPVHPLYLRQCSLANAFDRALETLGRHYEPDTALECTYHTPMLYNLYAAHIYMQLGRYADALNRLSYVVTHPGSSCSTLQICAYKRWSLLHLIVNGKPGTLPKLVSRAAERAFKALAGPGTAYGEVLANFGSNGGKGLRTVSEKWMGVFREDGNENLVRLVSRAGIWAHVRGLGEVYGRLSLESAVQRVVGRQEDGEEYRVRVRKEIEGMVERGDVNARVEGDTLVFEDASKVVQEEELVAQVARIKALNKELGMLEREVGSSKAYLKVVVEGSGHGPGGSGMQMMGGGRRFEDALREGAKGEMMDLMEEEMMGMSGGGEHTSPGIWQGGQLLINMSGKKVIIIGAGVGGTATAARLAQSGFDVTVIEKNDFSGGRCSLIYDEDGHRFDRGPSLYLMPKCFEETFEDLGEKVEDWLELRRCDPNYRVHFHDGECIELSSDLARMKTEVERFEGVDGYARFLDFVKESHYHYELSISHVLHTNFTSLSKLLKPSYLLLAFRLHILNKLYGRAAKYFWSERLRRAFTFQTMYMGMSPFDAPATYNLLQYTELAEGIFYPVGGFNKVVQSLEELAKRSGAKFRYSAPVAKIDIDSKTKKANGVILDSGECISADIVICNADLIYTYNKLLPSTPYATKLSDKNLTSSSISFYWSMKQVVPELDAHNIFLAEKYKDSFDDIFKRKTLPEEASFYVNVPSRMDKTAAPEGRDTIVVLVPTGYIDTNNPQNYETLVTKARAQVLEVLETRLGIPNFKDLILRERTSTPLDWQNDFNLHRGSILGLSHDIFQVLYFRPSTKHAEYKNLYFVGASTQPGTGVPIVLCGARMVSEQVCGDYEVRARWLEGKKKEVRSGLDRINKPGISLTSIAVFVALIAMLLVWLGVLQV
;
A
#
# COMPACT_ATOMS: atom_id res chain seq x y z
N MET A 1 -55.95 -13.64 18.30
CA MET A 1 -54.60 -13.36 17.74
C MET A 1 -53.53 -13.45 18.81
N MET A 2 -53.66 -12.76 19.95
CA MET A 2 -52.71 -12.86 21.06
C MET A 2 -52.55 -14.29 21.62
N ASP A 3 -53.64 -15.05 21.78
CA ASP A 3 -53.55 -16.46 22.20
C ASP A 3 -52.73 -17.32 21.24
N SER A 4 -52.87 -17.08 19.93
CA SER A 4 -52.08 -17.79 18.92
C SER A 4 -50.58 -17.43 18.98
N ILE A 5 -50.25 -16.19 19.37
CA ILE A 5 -48.86 -15.77 19.59
C ILE A 5 -48.31 -16.45 20.84
N LEU A 6 -49.10 -16.55 21.91
CA LEU A 6 -48.70 -17.24 23.14
C LEU A 6 -48.50 -18.74 22.91
N ASP A 7 -49.40 -19.41 22.17
CA ASP A 7 -49.25 -20.83 21.83
C ASP A 7 -47.97 -21.09 21.03
N LYS A 8 -47.61 -20.19 20.10
CA LYS A 8 -46.36 -20.25 19.36
C LYS A 8 -45.15 -19.96 20.27
N ALA A 9 -45.23 -18.97 21.14
CA ALA A 9 -44.15 -18.63 22.06
C ALA A 9 -43.86 -19.77 23.04
N LEU A 10 -44.90 -20.45 23.54
CA LEU A 10 -44.83 -21.56 24.50
C LEU A 10 -44.55 -22.93 23.85
N SER A 11 -44.25 -22.95 22.56
CA SER A 11 -43.85 -24.17 21.84
C SER A 11 -42.63 -24.83 22.50
N ARG A 12 -42.56 -26.16 22.45
CA ARG A 12 -41.38 -26.93 22.90
C ARG A 12 -40.20 -26.84 21.94
N ASP A 13 -40.43 -26.35 20.72
CA ASP A 13 -39.38 -26.12 19.72
C ASP A 13 -38.76 -24.73 19.94
N HIS A 14 -37.58 -24.71 20.56
CA HIS A 14 -36.79 -23.50 20.80
C HIS A 14 -35.65 -23.34 19.77
N SER A 15 -35.76 -23.96 18.59
CA SER A 15 -34.75 -23.80 17.55
C SER A 15 -34.77 -22.39 16.96
N ARG A 16 -33.59 -21.88 16.59
CA ARG A 16 -33.46 -20.59 15.88
C ARG A 16 -34.30 -20.53 14.60
N LYS A 17 -34.47 -21.67 13.94
CA LYS A 17 -35.31 -21.81 12.73
C LYS A 17 -36.78 -21.55 13.06
N TYR A 18 -37.29 -22.15 14.13
CA TYR A 18 -38.67 -21.94 14.60
C TYR A 18 -38.95 -20.47 14.90
N PHE A 19 -38.07 -19.80 15.65
CA PHE A 19 -38.25 -18.39 15.97
C PHE A 19 -38.29 -17.51 14.71
N LYS A 20 -37.43 -17.78 13.72
CA LYS A 20 -37.34 -16.99 12.48
C LYS A 20 -38.52 -17.23 11.54
N GLU A 21 -38.98 -18.47 11.39
CA GLU A 21 -39.97 -18.86 10.38
C GLU A 21 -41.41 -18.84 10.92
N ALA A 22 -41.62 -19.00 12.23
CA ALA A 22 -42.97 -19.13 12.80
C ALA A 22 -43.34 -18.01 13.79
N LEU A 23 -42.49 -17.70 14.76
CA LEU A 23 -42.82 -16.76 15.84
C LEU A 23 -42.60 -15.29 15.44
N LEU A 24 -41.43 -14.95 14.90
CA LEU A 24 -41.10 -13.57 14.52
C LEU A 24 -42.07 -12.98 13.49
N PRO A 25 -42.47 -13.69 12.41
CA PRO A 25 -43.46 -13.16 11.47
C PRO A 25 -44.81 -12.89 12.14
N ALA A 26 -45.24 -13.77 13.05
CA ALA A 26 -46.48 -13.59 13.80
C ALA A 26 -46.43 -12.33 14.68
N LEU A 27 -45.31 -12.12 15.40
CA LEU A 27 -45.08 -10.93 16.22
C LEU A 27 -45.03 -9.64 15.39
N LYS A 28 -44.32 -9.63 14.25
CA LYS A 28 -44.25 -8.46 13.34
C LYS A 28 -45.59 -8.13 12.68
N SER A 29 -46.42 -9.14 12.42
CA SER A 29 -47.75 -8.95 11.82
C SER A 29 -48.82 -8.48 12.82
N ALA A 30 -48.55 -8.60 14.13
CA ALA A 30 -49.50 -8.23 15.16
C ALA A 30 -49.53 -6.71 15.36
N SER A 31 -50.72 -6.13 15.40
CA SER A 31 -50.87 -4.71 15.70
C SER A 31 -50.53 -4.43 17.16
N ARG A 32 -50.06 -3.20 17.44
CA ARG A 32 -49.73 -2.78 18.82
C ARG A 32 -50.87 -3.04 19.82
N PRO A 33 -52.16 -2.73 19.54
CA PRO A 33 -53.24 -3.05 20.47
C PRO A 33 -53.36 -4.54 20.82
N VAL A 34 -53.08 -5.43 19.86
CA VAL A 34 -53.11 -6.88 20.08
C VAL A 34 -52.01 -7.31 21.04
N LEU A 35 -50.81 -6.76 20.91
CA LEU A 35 -49.66 -7.06 21.77
C LEU A 35 -49.75 -6.40 23.15
N ALA A 36 -50.44 -5.26 23.26
CA ALA A 36 -50.65 -4.56 24.52
C ALA A 36 -51.74 -5.22 25.39
N ASN A 37 -52.76 -5.83 24.77
CA ASN A 37 -53.90 -6.41 25.48
C ASN A 37 -53.61 -7.76 26.17
N ASN A 38 -54.48 -8.13 27.12
CA ASN A 38 -54.44 -9.44 27.77
C ASN A 38 -54.90 -10.58 26.85
N ALA A 39 -54.44 -11.79 27.16
CA ALA A 39 -54.88 -13.01 26.49
C ALA A 39 -56.34 -13.35 26.85
N SER A 40 -56.92 -14.33 26.15
CA SER A 40 -58.26 -14.83 26.46
C SER A 40 -58.39 -15.22 27.94
N GLY A 41 -59.50 -14.80 28.58
CA GLY A 41 -59.71 -15.00 30.01
C GLY A 41 -58.99 -14.01 30.93
N GLY A 42 -58.43 -12.91 30.42
CA GLY A 42 -57.87 -11.81 31.21
C GLY A 42 -56.45 -12.05 31.75
N LYS A 43 -55.76 -13.09 31.26
CA LYS A 43 -54.42 -13.45 31.71
C LYS A 43 -53.38 -12.51 31.10
N ASP A 44 -52.48 -11.98 31.94
CA ASP A 44 -51.41 -11.09 31.52
C ASP A 44 -50.28 -11.88 30.81
N PRO A 45 -49.98 -11.59 29.53
CA PRO A 45 -48.90 -12.22 28.79
C PRO A 45 -47.54 -12.18 29.51
N LEU A 46 -47.22 -11.10 30.23
CA LEU A 46 -45.95 -10.96 30.95
C LEU A 46 -45.90 -11.82 32.24
N GLN A 47 -47.02 -12.40 32.67
CA GLN A 47 -47.06 -13.38 33.77
C GLN A 47 -46.96 -14.82 33.25
N ILE A 48 -47.32 -15.04 31.99
CA ILE A 48 -47.27 -16.35 31.33
C ILE A 48 -45.88 -16.60 30.74
N LEU A 49 -45.33 -15.58 30.07
CA LEU A 49 -44.03 -15.63 29.43
C LEU A 49 -42.92 -15.41 30.47
N ARG A 50 -41.88 -16.23 30.38
CA ARG A 50 -40.60 -16.01 31.07
C ARG A 50 -39.65 -15.16 30.23
N GLU A 51 -39.00 -14.18 30.85
CA GLU A 51 -38.10 -13.24 30.21
C GLU A 51 -36.83 -13.87 29.65
N ASP A 52 -36.36 -14.98 30.23
CA ASP A 52 -35.12 -15.70 29.85
C ASP A 52 -35.35 -16.80 28.81
N VAL A 53 -36.56 -17.36 28.73
CA VAL A 53 -36.91 -18.43 27.78
C VAL A 53 -37.68 -17.90 26.57
N HIS A 54 -38.51 -16.87 26.75
CA HIS A 54 -39.42 -16.34 25.72
C HIS A 54 -39.12 -14.89 25.38
N SER A 55 -37.84 -14.50 25.44
CA SER A 55 -37.37 -13.11 25.34
C SER A 55 -37.88 -12.39 24.11
N LEU A 56 -38.03 -13.07 22.98
CA LEU A 56 -38.55 -12.48 21.74
C LEU A 56 -40.00 -12.00 21.89
N ALA A 57 -40.90 -12.86 22.38
CA ALA A 57 -42.30 -12.48 22.60
C ALA A 57 -42.41 -11.47 23.76
N TYR A 58 -41.62 -11.65 24.82
CA TYR A 58 -41.58 -10.76 25.97
C TYR A 58 -41.21 -9.32 25.58
N LEU A 59 -40.20 -9.16 24.72
CA LEU A 59 -39.79 -7.86 24.18
C LEU A 59 -40.92 -7.16 23.41
N PHE A 60 -41.61 -7.88 22.51
CA PHE A 60 -42.67 -7.27 21.70
C PHE A 60 -43.85 -6.79 22.56
N VAL A 61 -44.19 -7.53 23.61
CA VAL A 61 -45.22 -7.12 24.58
C VAL A 61 -44.75 -5.91 25.40
N LEU A 62 -43.52 -5.94 25.92
CA LEU A 62 -42.96 -4.79 26.64
C LEU A 62 -42.92 -3.54 25.76
N ASN A 63 -42.44 -3.64 24.54
CA ASN A 63 -42.37 -2.52 23.60
C ASN A 63 -43.76 -1.95 23.28
N ALA A 64 -44.78 -2.80 23.16
CA ALA A 64 -46.15 -2.35 22.90
C ALA A 64 -46.78 -1.56 24.06
N ARG A 65 -46.47 -1.95 25.31
CA ARG A 65 -46.99 -1.35 26.55
C ARG A 65 -46.20 -0.13 27.03
N CYS A 66 -44.87 -0.13 26.90
CA CYS A 66 -44.03 0.91 27.51
C CYS A 66 -44.01 2.26 26.76
N GLN A 67 -45.01 2.56 25.95
CA GLN A 67 -45.07 3.76 25.10
C GLN A 67 -45.58 5.01 25.85
N GLU A 68 -46.21 4.81 27.01
CA GLU A 68 -46.60 5.90 27.91
C GLU A 68 -45.78 5.86 29.19
N ALA A 69 -45.48 7.04 29.76
CA ALA A 69 -44.61 7.17 30.92
C ALA A 69 -45.12 6.40 32.15
N ASN A 70 -46.43 6.48 32.43
CA ASN A 70 -47.05 5.82 33.58
C ASN A 70 -46.95 4.29 33.47
N GLU A 71 -47.17 3.74 32.28
CA GLU A 71 -47.09 2.29 32.04
C GLU A 71 -45.63 1.81 32.13
N ALA A 72 -44.69 2.53 31.52
CA ALA A 72 -43.26 2.22 31.60
C ALA A 72 -42.74 2.22 33.05
N GLN A 73 -43.15 3.19 33.86
CA GLN A 73 -42.80 3.26 35.29
C GLN A 73 -43.43 2.12 36.09
N SER A 74 -44.69 1.77 35.84
CA SER A 74 -45.35 0.64 36.53
C SER A 74 -44.71 -0.71 36.20
N LEU A 75 -44.21 -0.88 34.98
CA LEU A 75 -43.56 -2.10 34.50
C LEU A 75 -42.06 -2.11 34.78
N TRP A 76 -41.50 -1.07 35.40
CA TRP A 76 -40.06 -0.91 35.61
C TRP A 76 -39.37 -2.13 36.25
N PRO A 77 -39.91 -2.76 37.33
CA PRO A 77 -39.28 -3.95 37.90
C PRO A 77 -39.14 -5.11 36.89
N ARG A 78 -40.14 -5.28 36.03
CA ARG A 78 -40.14 -6.31 34.96
C ARG A 78 -39.17 -5.94 33.83
N ILE A 79 -39.04 -4.65 33.53
CA ILE A 79 -38.06 -4.15 32.55
C ILE A 79 -36.64 -4.40 33.04
N GLN A 80 -36.34 -4.09 34.32
CA GLN A 80 -35.05 -4.38 34.93
C GLN A 80 -34.73 -5.87 34.87
N GLN A 81 -35.68 -6.72 35.26
CA GLN A 81 -35.53 -8.17 35.22
C GLN A 81 -35.28 -8.68 33.79
N PHE A 82 -36.02 -8.17 32.81
CA PHE A 82 -35.82 -8.50 31.40
C PHE A 82 -34.42 -8.11 30.91
N LEU A 83 -33.98 -6.85 31.14
CA LEU A 83 -32.65 -6.37 30.74
C LEU A 83 -31.51 -7.15 31.40
N GLN A 84 -31.75 -7.73 32.58
CA GLN A 84 -30.79 -8.55 33.28
C GLN A 84 -30.78 -10.02 32.85
N ASN A 85 -31.85 -10.56 32.28
CA ASN A 85 -32.04 -12.01 32.11
C ASN A 85 -32.38 -12.49 30.70
N PHE A 86 -32.60 -11.60 29.73
CA PHE A 86 -32.99 -12.00 28.37
C PHE A 86 -32.02 -13.01 27.74
N ASP A 87 -32.53 -13.84 26.82
CA ASP A 87 -31.74 -14.68 25.93
C ASP A 87 -31.19 -13.84 24.76
N GLU A 88 -29.87 -13.76 24.67
CA GLU A 88 -29.18 -12.98 23.65
C GLU A 88 -29.47 -13.48 22.23
N HIS A 89 -29.61 -14.79 22.01
CA HIS A 89 -29.83 -15.38 20.69
C HIS A 89 -31.18 -15.00 20.10
N GLN A 90 -32.21 -14.86 20.94
CA GLN A 90 -33.53 -14.38 20.55
C GLN A 90 -33.53 -12.89 20.24
N LEU A 91 -32.81 -12.07 21.01
CA LEU A 91 -32.72 -10.62 20.75
C LEU A 91 -32.04 -10.29 19.42
N TYR A 92 -31.06 -11.08 18.99
CA TYR A 92 -30.46 -10.94 17.66
C TYR A 92 -31.48 -11.04 16.50
N LEU A 93 -32.67 -11.60 16.73
CA LEU A 93 -33.73 -11.70 15.72
C LEU A 93 -34.62 -10.43 15.63
N ALA A 94 -34.55 -9.53 16.63
CA ALA A 94 -35.42 -8.36 16.74
C ALA A 94 -34.71 -7.12 17.31
N THR A 95 -33.49 -6.85 16.85
CA THR A 95 -32.66 -5.72 17.27
C THR A 95 -33.39 -4.38 17.17
N ASP A 96 -34.08 -4.10 16.07
CA ASP A 96 -34.77 -2.81 15.87
C ASP A 96 -35.86 -2.59 16.92
N THR A 97 -36.60 -3.66 17.26
CA THR A 97 -37.64 -3.62 18.28
C THR A 97 -37.03 -3.41 19.66
N PHE A 98 -35.86 -4.00 19.94
CA PHE A 98 -35.15 -3.76 21.18
C PHE A 98 -34.63 -2.33 21.29
N LEU A 99 -34.07 -1.77 20.21
CA LEU A 99 -33.59 -0.39 20.21
C LEU A 99 -34.73 0.62 20.33
N ALA A 100 -35.84 0.38 19.63
CA ALA A 100 -37.06 1.16 19.81
C ALA A 100 -37.52 1.11 21.28
N PHE A 101 -37.53 -0.08 21.87
CA PHE A 101 -37.88 -0.26 23.27
C PHE A 101 -36.94 0.50 24.22
N ILE A 102 -35.61 0.33 24.09
CA ILE A 102 -34.63 1.05 24.93
C ILE A 102 -34.76 2.57 24.76
N THR A 103 -34.92 3.04 23.52
CA THR A 103 -35.10 4.47 23.23
C THR A 103 -36.35 5.01 23.91
N THR A 104 -37.47 4.29 23.80
CA THR A 104 -38.73 4.67 24.46
C THR A 104 -38.59 4.70 25.98
N ILE A 105 -38.06 3.65 26.62
CA ILE A 105 -37.90 3.66 28.09
C ILE A 105 -36.91 4.75 28.54
N SER A 106 -35.91 5.08 27.72
CA SER A 106 -34.93 6.14 28.03
C SER A 106 -35.52 7.55 28.09
N ARG A 107 -36.74 7.73 27.56
CA ARG A 107 -37.52 8.98 27.70
C ARG A 107 -38.40 9.00 28.94
N HIS A 108 -38.74 7.83 29.48
CA HIS A 108 -39.75 7.69 30.55
C HIS A 108 -39.14 7.37 31.92
N ILE A 109 -37.93 6.80 31.95
CA ILE A 109 -37.22 6.42 33.17
C ILE A 109 -36.03 7.36 33.38
N PRO A 110 -35.76 7.81 34.62
CA PRO A 110 -34.62 8.67 34.91
C PRO A 110 -33.28 8.07 34.46
N PRO A 111 -32.35 8.87 33.90
CA PRO A 111 -31.06 8.39 33.42
C PRO A 111 -30.25 7.57 34.42
N ALA A 112 -30.26 7.96 35.70
CA ALA A 112 -29.52 7.28 36.77
C ALA A 112 -30.00 5.84 37.01
N ASP A 113 -31.31 5.62 36.97
CA ASP A 113 -31.93 4.31 37.24
C ASP A 113 -31.69 3.34 36.08
N LEU A 114 -31.50 3.86 34.86
CA LEU A 114 -31.22 3.08 33.66
C LEU A 114 -29.77 2.62 33.54
N LEU A 115 -28.82 3.22 34.25
CA LEU A 115 -27.39 2.95 34.03
C LEU A 115 -27.04 1.48 34.29
N ASP A 116 -27.41 0.93 35.45
CA ASP A 116 -27.05 -0.45 35.81
C ASP A 116 -27.78 -1.50 34.95
N PRO A 117 -29.10 -1.40 34.70
CA PRO A 117 -29.79 -2.29 33.78
C PRO A 117 -29.25 -2.23 32.35
N LEU A 118 -28.93 -1.04 31.83
CA LEU A 118 -28.37 -0.89 30.47
C LEU A 118 -26.94 -1.43 30.39
N HIS A 119 -26.12 -1.20 31.41
CA HIS A 119 -24.77 -1.77 31.46
C HIS A 119 -24.82 -3.30 31.53
N GLY A 120 -25.70 -3.87 32.36
CA GLY A 120 -25.95 -5.31 32.43
C GLY A 120 -26.42 -5.88 31.09
N ALA A 121 -27.36 -5.21 30.43
CA ALA A 121 -27.82 -5.58 29.09
C ALA A 121 -26.68 -5.52 28.06
N LEU A 122 -25.81 -4.50 28.13
CA LEU A 122 -24.66 -4.34 27.25
C LEU A 122 -23.65 -5.48 27.44
N LEU A 123 -23.31 -5.82 28.69
CA LEU A 123 -22.41 -6.94 29.00
C LEU A 123 -22.99 -8.29 28.57
N ARG A 124 -24.31 -8.49 28.75
CA ARG A 124 -25.00 -9.71 28.34
C ARG A 124 -25.05 -9.84 26.82
N TRP A 125 -25.39 -8.76 26.12
CA TRP A 125 -25.43 -8.73 24.65
C TRP A 125 -24.06 -9.05 24.04
N GLN A 126 -22.96 -8.62 24.68
CA GLN A 126 -21.60 -8.92 24.21
C GLN A 126 -21.21 -10.42 24.32
N GLY A 127 -22.00 -11.24 25.03
CA GLY A 127 -21.78 -12.67 25.17
C GLY A 127 -20.60 -13.03 26.10
N ARG A 128 -20.65 -14.23 26.69
CA ARG A 128 -19.52 -14.81 27.44
C ARG A 128 -18.60 -15.59 26.48
N GLY A 129 -17.85 -14.92 25.61
CA GLY A 129 -16.89 -15.63 24.76
C GLY A 129 -16.15 -14.78 23.73
N ALA A 130 -14.83 -15.00 23.68
CA ALA A 130 -13.88 -14.63 22.63
C ALA A 130 -13.56 -13.13 22.44
N GLY A 131 -12.65 -12.61 23.27
CA GLY A 131 -11.51 -11.74 22.88
C GLY A 131 -11.73 -10.36 22.21
N VAL A 132 -12.85 -10.09 21.56
CA VAL A 132 -13.12 -8.88 20.76
C VAL A 132 -14.45 -8.28 21.23
N HIS A 133 -14.42 -7.05 21.75
CA HIS A 133 -15.64 -6.38 22.18
C HIS A 133 -16.37 -5.80 20.96
N LYS A 134 -17.68 -6.02 20.88
CA LYS A 134 -18.49 -5.52 19.76
C LYS A 134 -19.26 -4.24 20.13
N LEU A 135 -19.24 -3.25 19.25
CA LEU A 135 -20.00 -2.02 19.33
C LEU A 135 -21.44 -2.32 18.90
N THR A 136 -22.37 -2.09 19.82
CA THR A 136 -23.81 -2.25 19.62
C THR A 136 -24.51 -0.90 19.67
N PRO A 137 -25.73 -0.75 19.11
CA PRO A 137 -26.45 0.53 19.18
C PRO A 137 -26.90 0.93 20.59
N VAL A 138 -26.78 0.03 21.57
CA VAL A 138 -26.96 0.33 23.00
C VAL A 138 -25.81 1.17 23.57
N HIS A 139 -24.60 1.06 23.02
CA HIS A 139 -23.43 1.81 23.50
C HIS A 139 -23.63 3.33 23.47
N PRO A 140 -24.02 3.97 22.33
CA PRO A 140 -24.28 5.41 22.32
C PRO A 140 -25.42 5.80 23.26
N LEU A 141 -26.45 4.96 23.41
CA LEU A 141 -27.55 5.21 24.35
C LEU A 141 -27.07 5.19 25.81
N TYR A 142 -26.23 4.21 26.17
CA TYR A 142 -25.61 4.14 27.50
C TYR A 142 -24.73 5.36 27.78
N LEU A 143 -23.85 5.73 26.85
CA LEU A 143 -23.00 6.93 27.00
C LEU A 143 -23.83 8.22 27.12
N ARG A 144 -24.94 8.31 26.39
CA ARG A 144 -25.90 9.41 26.54
C ARG A 144 -26.46 9.46 27.95
N GLN A 145 -26.91 8.34 28.50
CA GLN A 145 -27.45 8.31 29.87
C GLN A 145 -26.37 8.63 30.91
N CYS A 146 -25.14 8.13 30.75
CA CYS A 146 -24.02 8.52 31.61
C CYS A 146 -23.76 10.03 31.54
N SER A 147 -23.82 10.63 30.34
CA SER A 147 -23.65 12.07 30.16
C SER A 147 -24.77 12.87 30.81
N LEU A 148 -26.02 12.44 30.69
CA LEU A 148 -27.18 13.09 31.32
C LEU A 148 -27.17 12.98 32.84
N ALA A 149 -26.70 11.85 33.37
CA ALA A 149 -26.57 11.60 34.80
C ALA A 149 -25.28 12.17 35.42
N ASN A 150 -24.39 12.79 34.61
CA ASN A 150 -23.02 13.18 35.00
C ASN A 150 -22.20 12.01 35.61
N ALA A 151 -22.49 10.77 35.23
CA ALA A 151 -21.85 9.55 35.72
C ALA A 151 -20.66 9.15 34.82
N PHE A 152 -19.67 10.03 34.68
CA PHE A 152 -18.57 9.84 33.73
C PHE A 152 -17.64 8.67 34.07
N ASP A 153 -17.46 8.35 35.36
CA ASP A 153 -16.63 7.22 35.78
C ASP A 153 -17.18 5.89 35.26
N ARG A 154 -18.50 5.71 35.28
CA ARG A 154 -19.16 4.54 34.70
C ARG A 154 -18.99 4.46 33.19
N ALA A 155 -19.01 5.61 32.50
CA ALA A 155 -18.73 5.65 31.07
C ALA A 155 -17.28 5.26 30.75
N LEU A 156 -16.30 5.59 31.59
CA LEU A 156 -14.89 5.24 31.36
C LEU A 156 -14.65 3.73 31.32
N GLU A 157 -15.41 2.94 32.08
CA GLU A 157 -15.36 1.47 32.03
C GLU A 157 -15.68 0.94 30.62
N THR A 158 -16.64 1.58 29.96
CA THR A 158 -17.01 1.28 28.57
C THR A 158 -15.98 1.87 27.61
N LEU A 159 -15.61 3.15 27.75
CA LEU A 159 -14.74 3.88 26.82
C LEU A 159 -13.28 3.40 26.80
N GLY A 160 -12.82 2.73 27.87
CA GLY A 160 -11.48 2.16 28.00
C GLY A 160 -11.24 0.90 27.15
N ARG A 161 -12.25 0.40 26.44
CA ARG A 161 -12.17 -0.80 25.58
C ARG A 161 -12.21 -0.42 24.11
N HIS A 162 -11.55 -1.22 23.27
CA HIS A 162 -11.68 -1.14 21.81
C HIS A 162 -12.92 -1.93 21.37
N TYR A 163 -13.81 -1.32 20.59
CA TYR A 163 -15.00 -1.97 20.06
C TYR A 163 -15.03 -1.97 18.55
N GLU A 164 -15.42 -3.10 17.96
CA GLU A 164 -15.68 -3.23 16.53
C GLU A 164 -17.18 -3.24 16.24
N PRO A 165 -17.69 -2.52 15.23
CA PRO A 165 -19.10 -2.57 14.84
C PRO A 165 -19.58 -4.01 14.65
N ASP A 166 -20.63 -4.42 15.38
CA ASP A 166 -21.18 -5.76 15.20
C ASP A 166 -21.86 -5.86 13.84
N THR A 167 -21.25 -6.59 12.91
CA THR A 167 -21.77 -6.79 11.54
C THR A 167 -23.01 -7.70 11.49
N ALA A 168 -23.30 -8.43 12.57
CA ALA A 168 -24.50 -9.26 12.69
C ALA A 168 -25.73 -8.47 13.17
N LEU A 169 -25.51 -7.27 13.70
CA LEU A 169 -26.55 -6.32 14.10
C LEU A 169 -26.61 -5.24 13.02
N GLU A 170 -27.80 -4.74 12.69
CA GLU A 170 -27.95 -3.58 11.82
C GLU A 170 -27.50 -2.30 12.55
N CYS A 171 -26.21 -2.22 12.91
CA CYS A 171 -25.58 -0.98 13.34
C CYS A 171 -25.76 0.03 12.22
N THR A 172 -26.62 1.03 12.47
CA THR A 172 -26.88 2.08 11.49
C THR A 172 -25.63 2.91 11.26
N TYR A 173 -25.57 3.58 10.12
CA TYR A 173 -24.53 4.55 9.76
C TYR A 173 -24.17 5.52 10.91
N HIS A 174 -25.16 5.95 11.70
CA HIS A 174 -24.98 6.93 12.77
C HIS A 174 -24.44 6.31 14.08
N THR A 175 -24.53 5.00 14.28
CA THR A 175 -24.19 4.34 15.56
C THR A 175 -22.72 4.58 15.97
N PRO A 176 -21.71 4.35 15.10
CA PRO A 176 -20.31 4.62 15.44
C PRO A 176 -20.03 6.11 15.61
N MET A 177 -20.76 6.97 14.88
CA MET A 177 -20.62 8.42 14.96
C MET A 177 -21.12 8.95 16.30
N LEU A 178 -22.31 8.52 16.73
CA LEU A 178 -22.90 8.90 18.02
C LEU A 178 -22.07 8.38 19.19
N TYR A 179 -21.57 7.14 19.12
CA TYR A 179 -20.67 6.60 20.14
C TYR A 179 -19.42 7.49 20.31
N ASN A 180 -18.72 7.79 19.22
CA ASN A 180 -17.51 8.62 19.28
C ASN A 180 -17.81 10.08 19.64
N LEU A 181 -18.97 10.61 19.27
CA LEU A 181 -19.38 11.96 19.61
C LEU A 181 -19.70 12.10 21.11
N TYR A 182 -20.44 11.16 21.70
CA TYR A 182 -20.67 11.13 23.14
C TYR A 182 -19.39 10.82 23.92
N ALA A 183 -18.54 9.92 23.42
CA ALA A 183 -17.22 9.67 24.01
C ALA A 183 -16.38 10.95 24.05
N ALA A 184 -16.33 11.70 22.94
CA ALA A 184 -15.64 12.98 22.89
C ALA A 184 -16.23 13.98 23.89
N HIS A 185 -17.56 14.04 24.01
CA HIS A 185 -18.22 14.91 25.00
C HIS A 185 -17.76 14.58 26.43
N ILE A 186 -17.80 13.31 26.81
CA ILE A 186 -17.40 12.84 28.14
C ILE A 186 -15.93 13.16 28.40
N TYR A 187 -15.04 12.88 27.45
CA TYR A 187 -13.62 13.23 27.59
C TYR A 187 -13.39 14.74 27.73
N MET A 188 -14.16 15.59 27.04
CA MET A 188 -14.08 17.04 27.23
C MET A 188 -14.53 17.47 28.63
N GLN A 189 -15.58 16.86 29.19
CA GLN A 189 -16.03 17.15 30.57
C GLN A 189 -14.98 16.74 31.61
N LEU A 190 -14.24 15.67 31.33
CA LEU A 190 -13.12 15.20 32.16
C LEU A 190 -11.80 15.96 31.92
N GLY A 191 -11.78 16.97 31.03
CA GLY A 191 -10.56 17.70 30.67
C GLY A 191 -9.55 16.90 29.83
N ARG A 192 -9.90 15.71 29.36
CA ARG A 192 -9.08 14.81 28.53
C ARG A 192 -9.16 15.19 27.05
N TYR A 193 -8.71 16.40 26.71
CA TYR A 193 -8.90 17.00 25.38
C TYR A 193 -8.21 16.23 24.23
N ALA A 194 -7.07 15.58 24.48
CA ALA A 194 -6.39 14.77 23.47
C ALA A 194 -7.21 13.52 23.09
N ASP A 195 -7.80 12.84 24.09
CA ASP A 195 -8.68 11.70 23.85
C ASP A 195 -9.96 12.12 23.13
N ALA A 196 -10.54 13.26 23.51
CA ALA A 196 -11.68 13.84 22.82
C ALA A 196 -11.35 14.16 21.35
N LEU A 197 -10.17 14.72 21.08
CA LEU A 197 -9.74 15.03 19.72
C LEU A 197 -9.60 13.77 18.85
N ASN A 198 -9.06 12.69 19.42
CA ASN A 198 -8.98 11.39 18.74
C ASN A 198 -10.37 10.85 18.40
N ARG A 199 -11.32 10.88 19.34
CA ARG A 199 -12.70 10.44 19.10
C ARG A 199 -13.42 11.28 18.06
N LEU A 200 -13.27 12.60 18.08
CA LEU A 200 -13.86 13.48 17.05
C LEU A 200 -13.25 13.24 15.67
N SER A 201 -11.97 12.88 15.59
CA SER A 201 -11.32 12.56 14.32
C SER A 201 -12.03 11.39 13.61
N TYR A 202 -12.47 10.36 14.35
CA TYR A 202 -13.27 9.27 13.80
C TYR A 202 -14.58 9.76 13.17
N VAL A 203 -15.30 10.66 13.84
CA VAL A 203 -16.58 11.21 13.35
C VAL A 203 -16.37 12.08 12.11
N VAL A 204 -15.34 12.94 12.13
CA VAL A 204 -14.96 13.81 11.00
C VAL A 204 -14.57 12.99 9.77
N THR A 205 -13.91 11.84 9.95
CA THR A 205 -13.52 10.94 8.87
C THR A 205 -14.57 9.91 8.47
N HIS A 206 -15.73 9.88 9.13
CA HIS A 206 -16.72 8.84 8.87
C HIS A 206 -17.17 8.89 7.39
N PRO A 207 -17.10 7.77 6.65
CA PRO A 207 -17.39 7.77 5.21
C PRO A 207 -18.86 8.07 4.98
N GLY A 208 -19.22 8.88 3.98
CA GLY A 208 -20.61 9.23 3.66
C GLY A 208 -20.76 9.92 2.31
N SER A 209 -21.91 9.73 1.66
CA SER A 209 -22.25 10.38 0.38
C SER A 209 -22.66 11.85 0.55
N SER A 210 -23.14 12.22 1.74
CA SER A 210 -23.42 13.59 2.19
C SER A 210 -22.66 13.90 3.48
N CYS A 211 -22.62 15.18 3.86
CA CYS A 211 -22.12 15.59 5.17
C CYS A 211 -23.30 15.61 6.14
N SER A 212 -23.23 14.84 7.22
CA SER A 212 -24.26 14.83 8.26
C SER A 212 -24.12 16.02 9.21
N THR A 213 -25.20 16.34 9.93
CA THR A 213 -25.17 17.35 11.00
C THR A 213 -24.20 16.92 12.12
N LEU A 214 -24.13 15.63 12.43
CA LEU A 214 -23.17 15.06 13.39
C LEU A 214 -21.71 15.36 13.01
N GLN A 215 -21.38 15.25 11.72
CA GLN A 215 -20.05 15.59 11.19
C GLN A 215 -19.74 17.09 11.31
N ILE A 216 -20.72 17.95 11.04
CA ILE A 216 -20.57 19.40 11.20
C ILE A 216 -20.30 19.75 12.67
N CYS A 217 -21.11 19.20 13.59
CA CYS A 217 -20.95 19.38 15.03
C CYS A 217 -19.58 18.86 15.52
N ALA A 218 -19.15 17.70 15.02
CA ALA A 218 -17.85 17.13 15.35
C ALA A 218 -16.70 18.01 14.83
N TYR A 219 -16.77 18.49 13.59
CA TYR A 219 -15.72 19.33 12.99
C TYR A 219 -15.55 20.67 13.72
N LYS A 220 -16.67 21.32 14.11
CA LYS A 220 -16.63 22.55 14.92
C LYS A 220 -15.83 22.35 16.20
N ARG A 221 -16.04 21.23 16.92
CA ARG A 221 -15.28 20.91 18.15
C ARG A 221 -13.87 20.45 17.87
N TRP A 222 -13.68 19.65 16.83
CA TRP A 222 -12.38 19.13 16.41
C TRP A 222 -11.42 20.26 16.05
N SER A 223 -11.91 21.27 15.32
CA SER A 223 -11.10 22.43 14.93
C SER A 223 -10.65 23.25 16.13
N LEU A 224 -11.53 23.49 17.12
CA LEU A 224 -11.19 24.17 18.38
C LEU A 224 -10.23 23.35 19.25
N LEU A 225 -10.47 22.04 19.40
CA LEU A 225 -9.59 21.16 20.17
C LEU A 225 -8.20 21.04 19.56
N HIS A 226 -8.06 21.12 18.23
CA HIS A 226 -6.75 21.18 17.59
C HIS A 226 -5.93 22.38 18.06
N LEU A 227 -6.57 23.55 18.23
CA LEU A 227 -5.92 24.74 18.76
C LEU A 227 -5.51 24.56 20.23
N ILE A 228 -6.39 23.94 21.03
CA ILE A 228 -6.15 23.70 22.47
C ILE A 228 -5.01 22.70 22.68
N VAL A 229 -5.07 21.55 22.02
CA VAL A 229 -4.13 20.44 22.24
C VAL A 229 -2.81 20.67 21.51
N ASN A 230 -2.87 21.04 20.22
CA ASN A 230 -1.68 21.08 19.36
C ASN A 230 -1.11 22.50 19.17
N GLY A 231 -1.79 23.54 19.67
CA GLY A 231 -1.34 24.93 19.52
C GLY A 231 -1.31 25.42 18.07
N LYS A 232 -2.07 24.79 17.16
CA LYS A 232 -2.17 25.20 15.75
C LYS A 232 -3.42 24.63 15.08
N PRO A 233 -3.92 25.25 14.00
CA PRO A 233 -5.03 24.71 13.21
C PRO A 233 -4.74 23.29 12.71
N GLY A 234 -5.73 22.40 12.85
CA GLY A 234 -5.64 21.03 12.39
C GLY A 234 -5.74 20.91 10.87
N THR A 235 -4.95 20.01 10.27
CA THR A 235 -5.11 19.63 8.87
C THR A 235 -6.16 18.53 8.74
N LEU A 236 -7.16 18.71 7.88
CA LEU A 236 -8.20 17.69 7.64
C LEU A 236 -7.55 16.33 7.30
N PRO A 237 -7.97 15.23 7.96
CA PRO A 237 -7.45 13.90 7.65
C PRO A 237 -7.76 13.50 6.19
N LYS A 238 -6.87 12.73 5.56
CA LYS A 238 -7.01 12.33 4.14
C LYS A 238 -8.24 11.45 3.84
N LEU A 239 -8.83 10.84 4.87
CA LEU A 239 -9.97 9.92 4.75
C LEU A 239 -11.34 10.64 4.77
N VAL A 240 -11.36 11.96 4.98
CA VAL A 240 -12.61 12.74 4.97
C VAL A 240 -13.28 12.67 3.59
N SER A 241 -14.60 12.43 3.55
CA SER A 241 -15.35 12.37 2.30
C SER A 241 -15.37 13.72 1.59
N ARG A 242 -15.45 13.74 0.25
CA ARG A 242 -15.50 15.01 -0.53
C ARG A 242 -16.71 15.88 -0.16
N ALA A 243 -17.82 15.27 0.24
CA ALA A 243 -18.99 16.01 0.70
C ALA A 243 -18.72 16.73 2.03
N ALA A 244 -18.14 16.01 2.99
CA ALA A 244 -17.75 16.57 4.29
C ALA A 244 -16.63 17.61 4.15
N GLU A 245 -15.61 17.36 3.32
CA GLU A 245 -14.51 18.29 3.09
C GLU A 245 -15.00 19.65 2.57
N ARG A 246 -15.96 19.66 1.64
CA ARG A 246 -16.56 20.92 1.14
C ARG A 246 -17.28 21.68 2.25
N ALA A 247 -18.07 21.00 3.08
CA ALA A 247 -18.77 21.61 4.21
C ALA A 247 -17.78 22.16 5.26
N PHE A 248 -16.74 21.40 5.60
CA PHE A 248 -15.73 21.81 6.57
C PHE A 248 -14.89 22.99 6.10
N LYS A 249 -14.54 23.04 4.81
CA LYS A 249 -13.87 24.20 4.22
C LYS A 249 -14.75 25.44 4.21
N ALA A 250 -16.06 25.29 3.98
CA ALA A 250 -16.99 26.40 4.10
C ALA A 250 -17.03 26.94 5.56
N LEU A 251 -17.06 26.04 6.55
CA LEU A 251 -17.06 26.39 7.98
C LEU A 251 -15.73 27.00 8.48
N ALA A 252 -14.60 26.67 7.85
CA ALA A 252 -13.30 27.24 8.15
C ALA A 252 -12.90 28.40 7.20
N GLY A 253 -13.82 28.80 6.31
CA GLY A 253 -13.59 29.88 5.35
C GLY A 253 -13.58 31.27 6.00
N PRO A 254 -13.01 32.27 5.31
CA PRO A 254 -13.02 33.65 5.79
C PRO A 254 -14.46 34.17 5.98
N GLY A 255 -14.68 34.97 7.03
CA GLY A 255 -15.99 35.55 7.34
C GLY A 255 -16.95 34.65 8.11
N THR A 256 -16.51 33.46 8.54
CA THR A 256 -17.27 32.54 9.40
C THR A 256 -16.75 32.56 10.83
N ALA A 257 -17.59 32.23 11.81
CA ALA A 257 -17.20 32.22 13.23
C ALA A 257 -15.96 31.35 13.51
N TYR A 258 -15.95 30.09 13.03
CA TYR A 258 -14.85 29.16 13.25
C TYR A 258 -13.64 29.49 12.36
N GLY A 259 -13.84 29.92 11.12
CA GLY A 259 -12.76 30.37 10.24
C GLY A 259 -12.03 31.61 10.78
N GLU A 260 -12.74 32.58 11.33
CA GLU A 260 -12.12 33.76 11.96
C GLU A 260 -11.33 33.38 13.23
N VAL A 261 -11.84 32.46 14.07
CA VAL A 261 -11.08 31.94 15.23
C VAL A 261 -9.81 31.22 14.79
N LEU A 262 -9.89 30.37 13.75
CA LEU A 262 -8.73 29.65 13.21
C LEU A 262 -7.68 30.60 12.62
N ALA A 263 -8.11 31.64 11.90
CA ALA A 263 -7.23 32.61 11.26
C ALA A 263 -6.54 33.55 12.25
N ASN A 264 -7.20 33.88 13.37
CA ASN A 264 -6.66 34.79 14.39
C ASN A 264 -5.94 34.05 15.53
N PHE A 265 -5.82 32.72 15.45
CA PHE A 265 -5.03 31.95 16.40
C PHE A 265 -3.53 32.18 16.15
N GLY A 266 -2.85 32.83 17.10
CA GLY A 266 -1.41 33.14 17.03
C GLY A 266 -1.05 34.54 16.52
N SER A 267 -2.02 35.35 16.04
CA SER A 267 -1.78 36.74 15.64
C SER A 267 -1.80 37.70 16.85
N ASN A 268 -0.70 38.44 17.05
CA ASN A 268 -0.52 39.61 17.95
C ASN A 268 -1.32 39.59 19.27
N GLY A 269 -0.78 38.89 20.27
CA GLY A 269 -1.08 39.17 21.69
C GLY A 269 -2.41 38.64 22.26
N GLY A 270 -3.15 37.80 21.52
CA GLY A 270 -4.42 37.23 21.96
C GLY A 270 -5.62 38.19 21.89
N LYS A 271 -5.39 39.50 21.69
CA LYS A 271 -6.44 40.52 21.54
C LYS A 271 -7.33 40.28 20.31
N GLY A 272 -6.74 39.93 19.16
CA GLY A 272 -7.50 39.58 17.95
C GLY A 272 -8.41 38.37 18.16
N LEU A 273 -7.93 37.36 18.87
CA LEU A 273 -8.70 36.16 19.21
C LEU A 273 -9.85 36.46 20.19
N ARG A 274 -9.63 37.36 21.16
CA ARG A 274 -10.67 37.83 22.09
C ARG A 274 -11.77 38.59 21.36
N THR A 275 -11.42 39.58 20.53
CA THR A 275 -12.39 40.37 19.76
C THR A 275 -13.22 39.48 18.84
N VAL A 276 -12.59 38.52 18.16
CA VAL A 276 -13.29 37.54 17.30
C VAL A 276 -14.19 36.62 18.13
N SER A 277 -13.71 36.15 19.28
CA SER A 277 -14.51 35.31 20.18
C SER A 277 -15.76 36.07 20.66
N GLU A 278 -15.59 37.30 21.16
CA GLU A 278 -16.68 38.19 21.61
C GLU A 278 -17.68 38.50 20.50
N LYS A 279 -17.21 38.84 19.30
CA LYS A 279 -18.03 39.09 18.10
C LYS A 279 -18.96 37.92 17.77
N TRP A 280 -18.47 36.69 17.87
CA TRP A 280 -19.21 35.49 17.47
C TRP A 280 -19.74 34.66 18.64
N MET A 281 -19.72 35.17 19.89
CA MET A 281 -20.16 34.41 21.07
C MET A 281 -21.59 33.88 20.97
N GLY A 282 -22.49 34.59 20.27
CA GLY A 282 -23.85 34.11 20.00
C GLY A 282 -23.85 32.77 19.26
N VAL A 283 -23.08 32.67 18.17
CA VAL A 283 -22.93 31.45 17.36
C VAL A 283 -22.30 30.32 18.17
N PHE A 284 -21.27 30.63 18.97
CA PHE A 284 -20.62 29.60 19.81
C PHE A 284 -21.52 29.11 20.94
N ARG A 285 -22.40 29.96 21.48
CA ARG A 285 -23.38 29.58 22.48
C ARG A 285 -24.48 28.71 21.87
N GLU A 286 -24.98 29.08 20.69
CA GLU A 286 -25.95 28.29 19.93
C GLU A 286 -25.40 26.90 19.61
N ASP A 287 -24.13 26.81 19.21
CA ASP A 287 -23.44 25.55 18.94
C ASP A 287 -23.02 24.76 20.21
N GLY A 288 -23.21 25.31 21.41
CA GLY A 288 -22.80 24.70 22.68
C GLY A 288 -21.27 24.60 22.86
N ASN A 289 -20.50 25.48 22.23
CA ASN A 289 -19.02 25.49 22.23
C ASN A 289 -18.40 26.71 22.94
N GLU A 290 -19.21 27.51 23.66
CA GLU A 290 -18.77 28.71 24.40
C GLU A 290 -17.57 28.43 25.33
N ASN A 291 -17.59 27.33 26.08
CA ASN A 291 -16.49 26.97 26.98
C ASN A 291 -15.20 26.60 26.22
N LEU A 292 -15.32 25.92 25.08
CA LEU A 292 -14.18 25.55 24.26
C LEU A 292 -13.51 26.77 23.64
N VAL A 293 -14.28 27.75 23.17
CA VAL A 293 -13.73 29.00 22.60
C VAL A 293 -13.03 29.85 23.66
N ARG A 294 -13.59 29.92 24.88
CA ARG A 294 -12.89 30.54 26.02
C ARG A 294 -11.57 29.82 26.35
N LEU A 295 -11.54 28.50 26.21
CA LEU A 295 -10.33 27.70 26.40
C LEU A 295 -9.31 27.91 25.27
N VAL A 296 -9.75 28.04 24.01
CA VAL A 296 -8.89 28.39 22.86
C VAL A 296 -8.16 29.72 23.10
N SER A 297 -8.83 30.70 23.71
CA SER A 297 -8.20 31.97 24.09
C SER A 297 -7.04 31.78 25.09
N ARG A 298 -7.19 30.87 26.06
CA ARG A 298 -6.11 30.50 27.00
C ARG A 298 -5.02 29.69 26.30
N ALA A 299 -5.38 28.77 25.41
CA ALA A 299 -4.43 27.99 24.64
C ALA A 299 -3.54 28.84 23.73
N GLY A 300 -4.03 29.98 23.25
CA GLY A 300 -3.21 30.96 22.53
C GLY A 300 -2.09 31.54 23.39
N ILE A 301 -2.38 31.85 24.66
CA ILE A 301 -1.37 32.27 25.66
C ILE A 301 -0.36 31.13 25.86
N TRP A 302 -0.86 29.91 26.06
CA TRP A 302 -0.02 28.72 26.30
C TRP A 302 0.94 28.43 25.14
N ALA A 303 0.47 28.55 23.90
CA ALA A 303 1.30 28.37 22.71
C ALA A 303 2.41 29.43 22.61
N HIS A 304 2.10 30.69 22.93
CA HIS A 304 3.08 31.78 22.90
C HIS A 304 4.15 31.58 23.98
N VAL A 305 3.75 31.20 25.21
CA VAL A 305 4.69 30.94 26.32
C VAL A 305 5.61 29.77 26.01
N ARG A 306 5.09 28.68 25.43
CA ARG A 306 5.93 27.55 24.95
C ARG A 306 6.96 27.99 23.92
N GLY A 307 6.59 28.85 22.97
CA GLY A 307 7.51 29.42 21.99
C GLY A 307 8.61 30.31 22.59
N LEU A 308 8.37 30.94 23.75
CA LEU A 308 9.42 31.68 24.45
C LEU A 308 10.53 30.75 24.96
N GLY A 309 10.19 29.52 25.39
CA GLY A 309 11.16 28.53 25.85
C GLY A 309 12.09 28.00 24.75
N GLU A 310 11.68 28.10 23.47
CA GLU A 310 12.55 27.74 22.33
C GLU A 310 13.65 28.79 22.09
N VAL A 311 13.46 30.03 22.57
CA VAL A 311 14.33 31.18 22.28
C VAL A 311 15.12 31.63 23.52
N TYR A 312 14.55 31.48 24.70
CA TYR A 312 15.09 32.02 25.94
C TYR A 312 15.31 30.91 26.98
N GLY A 313 16.51 30.84 27.57
CA GLY A 313 16.77 29.99 28.74
C GLY A 313 16.35 30.64 30.07
N ARG A 314 16.36 31.98 30.13
CA ARG A 314 15.92 32.77 31.30
C ARG A 314 15.21 34.04 30.82
N LEU A 315 14.10 34.41 31.44
CA LEU A 315 13.31 35.59 31.09
C LEU A 315 12.58 36.11 32.33
N SER A 316 12.56 37.42 32.60
CA SER A 316 11.74 37.93 33.71
C SER A 316 10.26 37.69 33.45
N LEU A 317 9.46 37.43 34.49
CA LEU A 317 8.02 37.24 34.38
C LEU A 317 7.36 38.45 33.71
N GLU A 318 7.79 39.65 34.06
CA GLU A 318 7.29 40.88 33.44
C GLU A 318 7.64 40.97 31.94
N SER A 319 8.84 40.52 31.56
CA SER A 319 9.27 40.44 30.16
C SER A 319 8.52 39.38 29.36
N ALA A 320 8.12 38.27 30.01
CA ALA A 320 7.32 37.22 29.42
C ALA A 320 5.88 37.71 29.21
N VAL A 321 5.27 38.34 30.22
CA VAL A 321 3.94 38.97 30.12
C VAL A 321 3.92 40.02 29.02
N GLN A 322 4.91 40.91 28.95
CA GLN A 322 4.97 41.94 27.91
C GLN A 322 5.08 41.35 26.49
N ARG A 323 5.81 40.24 26.31
CA ARG A 323 5.94 39.57 25.01
C ARG A 323 4.66 38.83 24.60
N VAL A 324 3.98 38.23 25.58
CA VAL A 324 2.70 37.54 25.35
C VAL A 324 1.57 38.54 25.07
N VAL A 325 1.54 39.69 25.76
CA VAL A 325 0.50 40.73 25.62
C VAL A 325 0.77 41.65 24.42
N GLY A 326 2.04 41.96 24.11
CA GLY A 326 2.44 42.85 23.02
C GLY A 326 2.71 44.30 23.45
N ARG A 327 2.92 45.20 22.47
CA ARG A 327 3.40 46.59 22.68
C ARG A 327 2.31 47.67 22.91
N GLN A 328 1.04 47.32 23.11
CA GLN A 328 -0.05 48.31 23.29
C GLN A 328 -0.81 48.16 24.61
N GLU A 329 -1.51 49.25 25.01
CA GLU A 329 -2.34 49.44 26.21
C GLU A 329 -3.44 48.37 26.36
N ASP A 330 -3.08 47.17 26.80
CA ASP A 330 -4.03 46.25 27.42
C ASP A 330 -4.06 46.54 28.91
N GLY A 331 -5.27 46.69 29.49
CA GLY A 331 -5.46 47.13 30.87
C GLY A 331 -4.73 46.25 31.90
N GLU A 332 -4.35 46.84 33.03
CA GLU A 332 -3.57 46.21 34.11
C GLU A 332 -4.14 44.84 34.54
N GLU A 333 -5.46 44.72 34.56
CA GLU A 333 -6.19 43.49 34.88
C GLU A 333 -5.84 42.31 33.94
N TYR A 334 -5.63 42.57 32.65
CA TYR A 334 -5.27 41.53 31.68
C TYR A 334 -3.82 41.06 31.87
N ARG A 335 -2.90 41.98 32.20
CA ARG A 335 -1.50 41.64 32.50
C ARG A 335 -1.40 40.76 33.74
N VAL A 336 -2.14 41.09 34.79
CA VAL A 336 -2.25 40.27 36.02
C VAL A 336 -2.79 38.88 35.70
N ARG A 337 -3.80 38.78 34.83
CA ARG A 337 -4.35 37.49 34.40
C ARG A 337 -3.35 36.65 33.59
N VAL A 338 -2.61 37.25 32.66
CA VAL A 338 -1.58 36.55 31.86
C VAL A 338 -0.44 36.07 32.75
N ARG A 339 0.01 36.89 33.72
CA ARG A 339 1.01 36.50 34.73
C ARG A 339 0.56 35.25 35.49
N LYS A 340 -0.66 35.27 36.04
CA LYS A 340 -1.23 34.13 36.77
C LYS A 340 -1.37 32.87 35.91
N GLU A 341 -1.67 33.04 34.62
CA GLU A 341 -1.76 31.90 33.70
C GLU A 341 -0.38 31.29 33.41
N ILE A 342 0.66 32.11 33.22
CA ILE A 342 2.06 31.65 33.05
C ILE A 342 2.53 30.90 34.29
N GLU A 343 2.30 31.44 35.49
CA GLU A 343 2.62 30.79 36.75
C GLU A 343 1.88 29.45 36.89
N GLY A 344 0.58 29.44 36.59
CA GLY A 344 -0.21 28.21 36.61
C GLY A 344 0.22 27.16 35.57
N MET A 345 0.79 27.57 34.43
CA MET A 345 1.37 26.63 33.46
C MET A 345 2.62 25.92 34.01
N VAL A 346 3.45 26.66 34.76
CA VAL A 346 4.63 26.11 35.43
C VAL A 346 4.19 25.11 36.51
N GLU A 347 3.21 25.49 37.34
CA GLU A 347 2.68 24.62 38.41
C GLU A 347 2.08 23.31 37.88
N ARG A 348 1.38 23.36 36.73
CA ARG A 348 0.78 22.17 36.10
C ARG A 348 1.78 21.33 35.29
N GLY A 349 3.01 21.81 35.08
CA GLY A 349 3.99 21.16 34.21
C GLY A 349 3.67 21.27 32.71
N ASP A 350 2.82 22.23 32.31
CA ASP A 350 2.47 22.46 30.89
C ASP A 350 3.67 23.00 30.08
N VAL A 351 4.66 23.56 30.77
CA VAL A 351 5.94 24.08 30.24
C VAL A 351 7.05 23.60 31.16
N ASN A 352 8.14 23.10 30.58
CA ASN A 352 9.33 22.71 31.34
C ASN A 352 10.10 23.96 31.79
N ALA A 353 9.61 24.62 32.85
CA ALA A 353 10.19 25.83 33.40
C ALA A 353 9.93 25.90 34.91
N ARG A 354 10.73 26.71 35.61
CA ARG A 354 10.52 27.05 37.03
C ARG A 354 10.57 28.55 37.26
N VAL A 355 9.91 29.01 38.31
CA VAL A 355 9.92 30.43 38.72
C VAL A 355 10.92 30.62 39.86
N GLU A 356 12.00 31.36 39.61
CA GLU A 356 13.02 31.79 40.58
C GLU A 356 12.85 33.30 40.85
N GLY A 357 12.18 33.68 41.94
CA GLY A 357 11.86 35.09 42.22
C GLY A 357 10.90 35.68 41.16
N ASP A 358 11.30 36.74 40.44
CA ASP A 358 10.55 37.30 39.29
C ASP A 358 11.10 36.80 37.94
N THR A 359 11.83 35.68 37.91
CA THR A 359 12.45 35.13 36.69
C THR A 359 11.89 33.75 36.36
N LEU A 360 11.45 33.59 35.11
CA LEU A 360 11.09 32.33 34.49
C LEU A 360 12.35 31.68 33.90
N VAL A 361 12.70 30.48 34.36
CA VAL A 361 13.85 29.70 33.91
C VAL A 361 13.34 28.49 33.15
N PHE A 362 13.63 28.41 31.84
CA PHE A 362 13.24 27.27 31.01
C PHE A 362 14.29 26.16 31.11
N GLU A 363 13.83 24.93 31.29
CA GLU A 363 14.67 23.75 31.43
C GLU A 363 14.67 22.93 30.13
N ASP A 364 15.82 22.38 29.77
CA ASP A 364 15.99 21.61 28.54
C ASP A 364 15.26 20.26 28.65
N ALA A 365 14.19 20.09 27.86
CA ALA A 365 13.36 18.89 27.84
C ALA A 365 14.08 17.64 27.32
N SER A 366 15.30 17.77 26.75
CA SER A 366 16.07 16.64 26.24
C SER A 366 16.71 15.75 27.32
N LYS A 367 16.62 16.12 28.61
CA LYS A 367 17.39 15.45 29.68
C LYS A 367 16.62 14.51 30.60
N VAL A 368 15.30 14.38 30.47
CA VAL A 368 14.53 13.49 31.36
C VAL A 368 13.50 12.69 30.57
N VAL A 369 13.93 11.61 29.93
CA VAL A 369 13.03 10.50 29.61
C VAL A 369 13.06 9.57 30.81
N GLN A 370 11.98 9.53 31.59
CA GLN A 370 11.87 8.59 32.70
C GLN A 370 11.74 7.17 32.12
N GLU A 371 12.65 6.28 32.52
CA GLU A 371 12.72 4.90 32.05
C GLU A 371 11.38 4.15 32.18
N GLU A 372 10.63 4.43 33.24
CA GLU A 372 9.28 3.89 33.49
C GLU A 372 8.26 4.28 32.41
N GLU A 373 8.32 5.51 31.88
CA GLU A 373 7.44 5.97 30.81
C GLU A 373 7.76 5.29 29.48
N LEU A 374 9.05 5.10 29.19
CA LEU A 374 9.50 4.35 28.01
C LEU A 374 9.06 2.89 28.09
N VAL A 375 9.21 2.25 29.25
CA VAL A 375 8.74 0.87 29.49
C VAL A 375 7.23 0.77 29.30
N ALA A 376 6.45 1.73 29.81
CA ALA A 376 5.00 1.77 29.62
C ALA A 376 4.61 1.97 28.14
N GLN A 377 5.34 2.82 27.39
CA GLN A 377 5.13 3.00 25.95
C GLN A 377 5.44 1.72 25.16
N VAL A 378 6.55 1.05 25.45
CA VAL A 378 6.92 -0.23 24.83
C VAL A 378 5.89 -1.32 25.14
N ALA A 379 5.37 -1.38 26.36
CA ALA A 379 4.30 -2.31 26.74
C ALA A 379 3.01 -2.06 25.93
N ARG A 380 2.63 -0.79 25.74
CA ARG A 380 1.50 -0.40 24.89
C ARG A 380 1.69 -0.81 23.42
N ILE A 381 2.88 -0.58 22.86
CA ILE A 381 3.21 -0.98 21.48
C ILE A 381 3.12 -2.50 21.32
N LYS A 382 3.65 -3.27 22.29
CA LYS A 382 3.55 -4.75 22.28
C LYS A 382 2.10 -5.24 22.33
N ALA A 383 1.26 -4.62 23.17
CA ALA A 383 -0.16 -4.96 23.25
C ALA A 383 -0.88 -4.66 21.92
N LEU A 384 -0.62 -3.50 21.32
CA LEU A 384 -1.20 -3.11 20.05
C LEU A 384 -0.76 -4.02 18.90
N ASN A 385 0.51 -4.42 18.85
CA ASN A 385 1.02 -5.34 17.84
C ASN A 385 0.39 -6.73 17.96
N LYS A 386 0.12 -7.18 19.20
CA LYS A 386 -0.60 -8.44 19.46
C LYS A 386 -2.05 -8.36 18.97
N GLU A 387 -2.73 -7.24 19.20
CA GLU A 387 -4.09 -6.99 18.73
C GLU A 387 -4.15 -6.93 17.20
N LEU A 388 -3.18 -6.25 16.57
CA LEU A 388 -3.04 -6.21 15.10
C LEU A 388 -2.86 -7.61 14.51
N GLY A 389 -1.99 -8.43 15.10
CA GLY A 389 -1.81 -9.82 14.66
C GLY A 389 -3.03 -10.73 14.91
N MET A 390 -3.92 -10.39 15.85
CA MET A 390 -5.21 -11.11 16.02
C MET A 390 -6.18 -10.69 14.92
N LEU A 391 -6.31 -9.39 14.65
CA LEU A 391 -7.10 -8.82 13.56
C LEU A 391 -6.67 -9.35 12.20
N GLU A 392 -5.37 -9.42 11.91
CA GLU A 392 -4.84 -9.97 10.66
C GLU A 392 -5.24 -11.44 10.45
N ARG A 393 -5.23 -12.24 11.53
CA ARG A 393 -5.69 -13.64 11.51
C ARG A 393 -7.20 -13.76 11.34
N GLU A 394 -7.98 -12.89 11.99
CA GLU A 394 -9.43 -12.88 11.86
C GLU A 394 -9.86 -12.45 10.44
N VAL A 395 -9.24 -11.40 9.90
CA VAL A 395 -9.43 -10.98 8.50
C VAL A 395 -9.01 -12.09 7.56
N GLY A 396 -7.84 -12.70 7.76
CA GLY A 396 -7.33 -13.79 6.91
C GLY A 396 -8.19 -15.07 6.94
N SER A 397 -8.96 -15.30 8.01
CA SER A 397 -9.84 -16.48 8.17
C SER A 397 -11.33 -16.21 7.92
N SER A 398 -11.72 -14.95 7.75
CA SER A 398 -13.12 -14.58 7.51
C SER A 398 -13.63 -15.17 6.21
N LYS A 399 -14.75 -15.92 6.25
CA LYS A 399 -15.38 -16.46 5.03
C LYS A 399 -15.78 -15.37 4.04
N ALA A 400 -16.08 -14.15 4.47
CA ALA A 400 -16.38 -13.05 3.55
C ALA A 400 -15.10 -12.48 2.91
N TYR A 401 -14.00 -12.42 3.67
CA TYR A 401 -12.68 -12.11 3.11
C TYR A 401 -12.24 -13.21 2.15
N LEU A 402 -12.31 -14.48 2.56
CA LEU A 402 -12.03 -15.64 1.71
C LEU A 402 -12.98 -15.71 0.52
N LYS A 403 -14.26 -15.34 0.63
CA LYS A 403 -15.20 -15.34 -0.51
C LYS A 403 -15.02 -14.12 -1.42
N VAL A 404 -14.60 -12.96 -0.91
CA VAL A 404 -14.17 -11.82 -1.74
C VAL A 404 -12.83 -12.11 -2.42
N VAL A 405 -11.93 -12.83 -1.73
CA VAL A 405 -10.62 -13.29 -2.23
C VAL A 405 -10.77 -14.48 -3.20
N VAL A 406 -11.78 -15.34 -3.04
CA VAL A 406 -12.00 -16.56 -3.85
C VAL A 406 -13.07 -16.40 -4.94
N GLU A 407 -14.08 -15.53 -4.79
CA GLU A 407 -15.21 -15.41 -5.74
C GLU A 407 -15.36 -14.05 -6.46
N GLY A 408 -14.50 -13.03 -6.28
CA GLY A 408 -14.77 -11.76 -6.97
C GLY A 408 -13.73 -10.65 -7.00
N SER A 409 -12.80 -10.73 -7.95
CA SER A 409 -12.38 -9.58 -8.79
C SER A 409 -13.39 -9.29 -9.93
N GLY A 410 -14.65 -9.72 -9.78
CA GLY A 410 -15.76 -9.45 -10.69
C GLY A 410 -16.94 -8.81 -9.96
N HIS A 411 -17.05 -7.48 -10.05
CA HIS A 411 -18.20 -6.65 -9.69
C HIS A 411 -18.69 -6.71 -8.21
N GLY A 412 -18.35 -5.66 -7.44
CA GLY A 412 -18.97 -5.29 -6.17
C GLY A 412 -19.24 -3.79 -6.08
N PRO A 413 -20.26 -3.32 -5.33
CA PRO A 413 -21.21 -2.30 -5.78
C PRO A 413 -20.76 -0.85 -5.53
N GLY A 414 -20.22 -0.22 -6.56
CA GLY A 414 -20.17 1.23 -6.70
C GLY A 414 -21.37 1.73 -7.50
N GLY A 415 -22.51 1.90 -6.85
CA GLY A 415 -23.61 2.73 -7.34
C GLY A 415 -24.76 2.01 -8.07
N SER A 416 -25.52 1.17 -7.38
CA SER A 416 -26.98 1.24 -7.57
C SER A 416 -27.47 2.41 -6.72
N GLY A 417 -27.56 3.58 -7.34
CA GLY A 417 -28.41 4.63 -6.81
C GLY A 417 -29.83 4.09 -6.74
N MET A 418 -30.34 3.94 -5.53
CA MET A 418 -31.78 3.99 -5.32
C MET A 418 -32.19 5.40 -5.75
N GLN A 419 -32.76 5.51 -6.95
CA GLN A 419 -33.44 6.71 -7.41
C GLN A 419 -34.60 6.98 -6.44
N MET A 420 -34.32 7.76 -5.39
CA MET A 420 -35.36 8.47 -4.67
C MET A 420 -35.67 9.74 -5.47
N MET A 421 -36.91 9.80 -5.94
CA MET A 421 -37.47 10.87 -6.74
C MET A 421 -37.36 12.24 -6.05
N GLY A 422 -36.98 13.24 -6.84
CA GLY A 422 -37.51 14.61 -6.77
C GLY A 422 -37.13 15.48 -5.57
N GLY A 423 -36.50 16.63 -5.85
CA GLY A 423 -36.42 17.70 -4.85
C GLY A 423 -35.27 18.71 -4.98
N GLY A 424 -34.79 19.00 -6.19
CA GLY A 424 -33.89 20.14 -6.40
C GLY A 424 -34.65 21.45 -6.20
N ARG A 425 -34.53 22.04 -5.00
CA ARG A 425 -34.63 23.48 -4.66
C ARG A 425 -34.84 23.61 -3.15
N ARG A 426 -33.76 23.72 -2.36
CA ARG A 426 -33.77 24.22 -0.96
C ARG A 426 -32.38 24.42 -0.32
N PHE A 427 -31.31 24.47 -1.12
CA PHE A 427 -29.94 24.57 -0.59
C PHE A 427 -29.46 26.01 -0.36
N GLU A 428 -30.16 27.01 -0.93
CA GLU A 428 -29.84 28.44 -0.73
C GLU A 428 -30.72 29.11 0.35
N ASP A 429 -31.87 28.52 0.71
CA ASP A 429 -32.80 29.13 1.68
C ASP A 429 -32.54 28.70 3.14
N ALA A 430 -31.88 27.56 3.37
CA ALA A 430 -31.58 27.06 4.73
C ALA A 430 -30.41 27.77 5.43
N LEU A 431 -29.68 28.66 4.73
CA LEU A 431 -28.57 29.43 5.29
C LEU A 431 -29.03 30.71 6.02
N ARG A 432 -30.33 30.98 6.12
CA ARG A 432 -30.85 32.27 6.61
C ARG A 432 -31.74 32.24 7.85
N GLU A 433 -32.11 31.08 8.39
CA GLU A 433 -32.96 31.04 9.58
C GLU A 433 -32.25 30.30 10.71
N GLY A 434 -31.74 31.08 11.67
CA GLY A 434 -31.23 30.57 12.94
C GLY A 434 -32.36 30.06 13.81
N ALA A 435 -32.18 28.85 14.36
CA ALA A 435 -33.10 28.26 15.32
C ALA A 435 -32.33 27.71 16.54
N LYS A 436 -32.94 27.92 17.70
CA LYS A 436 -32.40 27.84 19.05
C LYS A 436 -32.23 26.39 19.52
N GLY A 437 -31.12 26.11 20.22
CA GLY A 437 -31.01 25.10 21.29
C GLY A 437 -31.63 23.71 21.04
N GLU A 438 -31.05 22.91 20.14
CA GLU A 438 -31.58 21.59 19.77
C GLU A 438 -30.49 20.52 19.53
N MET A 439 -29.31 20.59 20.17
CA MET A 439 -28.26 19.59 19.86
C MET A 439 -28.60 18.16 20.34
N MET A 440 -29.36 18.02 21.43
CA MET A 440 -29.81 16.71 21.92
C MET A 440 -31.07 16.23 21.20
N ASP A 441 -31.91 17.15 20.71
CA ASP A 441 -33.17 16.85 20.03
C ASP A 441 -32.95 16.53 18.53
N LEU A 442 -31.99 17.19 17.86
CA LEU A 442 -31.55 16.83 16.50
C LEU A 442 -30.93 15.42 16.41
N MET A 443 -30.33 14.93 17.51
CA MET A 443 -29.85 13.55 17.62
C MET A 443 -31.00 12.55 17.80
N GLU A 444 -32.17 12.99 18.29
CA GLU A 444 -33.37 12.15 18.41
C GLU A 444 -34.11 12.00 17.08
N GLU A 445 -34.21 13.04 16.25
CA GLU A 445 -34.88 12.97 14.94
C GLU A 445 -34.16 12.04 13.95
N GLU A 446 -32.82 12.05 13.91
CA GLU A 446 -32.04 11.13 13.07
C GLU A 446 -32.13 9.66 13.54
N MET A 447 -32.40 9.43 14.83
CA MET A 447 -32.65 8.09 15.38
C MET A 447 -34.09 7.59 15.14
N MET A 448 -35.07 8.50 14.96
CA MET A 448 -36.51 8.19 14.90
C MET A 448 -37.09 8.13 13.47
N GLY A 449 -36.40 8.64 12.44
CA GLY A 449 -36.86 8.69 11.05
C GLY A 449 -37.00 7.35 10.31
N MET A 450 -36.96 6.22 11.00
CA MET A 450 -36.94 4.86 10.41
C MET A 450 -38.30 4.16 10.53
N SER A 451 -39.38 4.75 10.00
CA SER A 451 -40.62 4.00 9.73
C SER A 451 -41.50 4.69 8.67
N GLY A 452 -41.69 4.04 7.52
CA GLY A 452 -42.58 4.52 6.45
C GLY A 452 -42.61 3.57 5.27
N GLY A 453 -43.63 2.70 5.21
CA GLY A 453 -43.82 1.70 4.17
C GLY A 453 -44.50 2.22 2.89
N GLY A 454 -44.25 1.53 1.78
CA GLY A 454 -44.94 1.69 0.50
C GLY A 454 -44.91 0.38 -0.29
N GLU A 455 -46.06 -0.01 -0.83
CA GLU A 455 -46.48 -1.38 -1.16
C GLU A 455 -45.78 -2.07 -2.33
N HIS A 456 -45.73 -3.40 -2.21
CA HIS A 456 -45.40 -4.35 -3.27
C HIS A 456 -46.42 -4.32 -4.41
N THR A 457 -45.93 -4.22 -5.64
CA THR A 457 -46.51 -4.92 -6.78
C THR A 457 -45.41 -5.66 -7.55
N SER A 458 -45.71 -6.89 -7.97
CA SER A 458 -44.91 -7.76 -8.85
C SER A 458 -45.91 -8.48 -9.77
N PRO A 459 -45.51 -9.12 -10.87
CA PRO A 459 -44.30 -8.94 -11.71
C PRO A 459 -44.67 -8.75 -13.20
N GLY A 460 -44.01 -7.81 -13.89
CA GLY A 460 -44.14 -7.64 -15.34
C GLY A 460 -42.83 -7.97 -16.04
N ILE A 461 -42.83 -9.02 -16.85
CA ILE A 461 -41.74 -9.39 -17.76
C ILE A 461 -41.51 -8.25 -18.75
N TRP A 462 -40.31 -7.69 -18.74
CA TRP A 462 -39.74 -6.96 -19.88
C TRP A 462 -38.32 -7.47 -20.12
N GLN A 463 -38.17 -8.30 -21.16
CA GLN A 463 -36.93 -8.42 -21.89
C GLN A 463 -36.65 -7.08 -22.58
N GLY A 464 -35.44 -6.55 -22.46
CA GLY A 464 -34.95 -5.51 -23.36
C GLY A 464 -34.05 -4.47 -22.72
N GLY A 465 -32.74 -4.64 -22.92
CA GLY A 465 -31.85 -3.51 -23.14
C GLY A 465 -31.05 -3.01 -21.94
N GLN A 466 -30.03 -3.77 -21.54
CA GLN A 466 -28.79 -3.12 -21.12
C GLN A 466 -27.74 -3.38 -22.18
N LEU A 467 -27.48 -2.34 -22.98
CA LEU A 467 -26.30 -2.23 -23.82
C LEU A 467 -25.06 -2.38 -22.92
N LEU A 468 -24.50 -3.58 -22.85
CA LEU A 468 -23.06 -3.76 -22.69
C LEU A 468 -22.44 -3.60 -24.07
N ILE A 469 -22.20 -2.35 -24.47
CA ILE A 469 -21.24 -2.01 -25.52
C ILE A 469 -20.35 -0.96 -24.84
N ASN A 470 -19.08 -1.19 -24.54
CA ASN A 470 -18.05 -1.88 -25.31
C ASN A 470 -17.43 -3.05 -24.52
N MET A 471 -17.67 -4.30 -24.94
CA MET A 471 -16.53 -5.23 -24.99
C MET A 471 -15.63 -4.64 -26.05
N SER A 472 -14.37 -4.30 -25.77
CA SER A 472 -13.54 -3.74 -26.84
C SER A 472 -13.52 -4.71 -28.02
N GLY A 473 -13.64 -6.03 -27.78
CA GLY A 473 -13.69 -7.07 -28.82
C GLY A 473 -12.47 -6.98 -29.75
N LYS A 474 -11.50 -6.14 -29.39
CA LYS A 474 -10.37 -5.76 -30.18
C LYS A 474 -9.43 -6.93 -30.08
N LYS A 475 -9.10 -7.46 -31.24
CA LYS A 475 -8.19 -8.59 -31.34
C LYS A 475 -6.79 -8.06 -31.12
N VAL A 476 -6.11 -8.59 -30.11
CA VAL A 476 -4.73 -8.26 -29.78
C VAL A 476 -3.88 -9.48 -30.06
N ILE A 477 -2.88 -9.33 -30.92
CA ILE A 477 -1.84 -10.34 -31.08
C ILE A 477 -0.61 -9.90 -30.31
N ILE A 478 -0.10 -10.78 -29.45
CA ILE A 478 1.17 -10.60 -28.75
C ILE A 478 2.19 -11.59 -29.31
N ILE A 479 3.31 -11.08 -29.84
CA ILE A 479 4.38 -11.90 -30.40
C ILE A 479 5.38 -12.23 -29.28
N GLY A 480 5.38 -13.48 -28.82
CA GLY A 480 6.31 -14.05 -27.85
C GLY A 480 5.73 -14.20 -26.44
N ALA A 481 5.78 -15.41 -25.88
CA ALA A 481 5.32 -15.79 -24.55
C ALA A 481 6.42 -15.67 -23.47
N GLY A 482 7.29 -14.66 -23.58
CA GLY A 482 8.18 -14.25 -22.50
C GLY A 482 7.43 -13.54 -21.37
N VAL A 483 8.14 -13.15 -20.30
CA VAL A 483 7.57 -12.44 -19.14
C VAL A 483 6.74 -11.23 -19.56
N GLY A 484 7.29 -10.35 -20.41
CA GLY A 484 6.62 -9.12 -20.84
C GLY A 484 5.33 -9.40 -21.60
N GLY A 485 5.40 -10.28 -22.61
CA GLY A 485 4.24 -10.67 -23.41
C GLY A 485 3.14 -11.34 -22.58
N THR A 486 3.51 -12.25 -21.67
CA THR A 486 2.57 -12.98 -20.81
C THR A 486 1.91 -12.05 -19.78
N ALA A 487 2.68 -11.17 -19.15
CA ALA A 487 2.16 -10.19 -18.19
C ALA A 487 1.24 -9.14 -18.84
N THR A 488 1.56 -8.72 -20.08
CA THR A 488 0.66 -7.88 -20.89
C THR A 488 -0.58 -8.63 -21.33
N ALA A 489 -0.45 -9.91 -21.70
CA ALA A 489 -1.60 -10.74 -22.07
C ALA A 489 -2.60 -10.86 -20.93
N ALA A 490 -2.11 -11.15 -19.71
CA ALA A 490 -2.95 -11.26 -18.52
C ALA A 490 -3.74 -9.99 -18.25
N ARG A 491 -3.07 -8.83 -18.26
CA ARG A 491 -3.69 -7.52 -18.01
C ARG A 491 -4.71 -7.13 -19.08
N LEU A 492 -4.37 -7.27 -20.36
CA LEU A 492 -5.28 -6.92 -21.44
C LEU A 492 -6.48 -7.86 -21.51
N ALA A 493 -6.29 -9.16 -21.31
CA ALA A 493 -7.38 -10.13 -21.27
C ALA A 493 -8.35 -9.81 -20.12
N GLN A 494 -7.83 -9.53 -18.92
CA GLN A 494 -8.63 -9.12 -17.77
C GLN A 494 -9.44 -7.82 -18.05
N SER A 495 -8.89 -6.92 -18.88
CA SER A 495 -9.56 -5.68 -19.31
C SER A 495 -10.53 -5.87 -20.49
N GLY A 496 -10.75 -7.10 -20.97
CA GLY A 496 -11.76 -7.45 -21.96
C GLY A 496 -11.31 -7.42 -23.43
N PHE A 497 -10.00 -7.40 -23.70
CA PHE A 497 -9.45 -7.60 -25.05
C PHE A 497 -9.46 -9.09 -25.46
N ASP A 498 -9.65 -9.40 -26.75
CA ASP A 498 -9.48 -10.77 -27.28
C ASP A 498 -8.00 -11.00 -27.60
N VAL A 499 -7.28 -11.56 -26.63
CA VAL A 499 -5.82 -11.69 -26.69
C VAL A 499 -5.40 -13.07 -27.18
N THR A 500 -4.54 -13.10 -28.20
CA THR A 500 -3.82 -14.30 -28.63
C THR A 500 -2.31 -14.05 -28.57
N VAL A 501 -1.61 -14.85 -27.78
CA VAL A 501 -0.14 -14.87 -27.71
C VAL A 501 0.37 -15.93 -28.68
N ILE A 502 1.34 -15.55 -29.51
CA ILE A 502 1.97 -16.41 -30.52
C ILE A 502 3.43 -16.58 -30.15
N GLU A 503 3.84 -17.82 -29.88
CA GLU A 503 5.18 -18.19 -29.45
C GLU A 503 5.80 -19.15 -30.45
N LYS A 504 7.08 -18.92 -30.79
CA LYS A 504 7.78 -19.76 -31.76
C LYS A 504 8.18 -21.11 -31.17
N ASN A 505 8.50 -21.14 -29.88
CA ASN A 505 8.90 -22.34 -29.17
C ASN A 505 7.67 -23.14 -28.75
N ASP A 506 7.86 -24.39 -28.36
CA ASP A 506 6.84 -25.28 -27.80
C ASP A 506 6.56 -25.05 -26.30
N PHE A 507 7.23 -24.06 -25.69
CA PHE A 507 7.12 -23.69 -24.28
C PHE A 507 7.01 -22.17 -24.09
N SER A 508 6.54 -21.74 -22.91
CA SER A 508 6.53 -20.34 -22.48
C SER A 508 7.72 -19.96 -21.59
N GLY A 509 7.91 -18.66 -21.37
CA GLY A 509 8.95 -18.12 -20.49
C GLY A 509 10.11 -17.46 -21.21
N GLY A 510 10.37 -17.80 -22.47
CA GLY A 510 11.53 -17.29 -23.22
C GLY A 510 12.82 -17.54 -22.45
N ARG A 511 13.53 -16.46 -22.07
CA ARG A 511 14.76 -16.54 -21.26
C ARG A 511 14.55 -17.11 -19.85
N CYS A 512 13.31 -17.13 -19.35
CA CYS A 512 12.94 -17.77 -18.09
C CYS A 512 12.50 -19.24 -18.30
N SER A 513 12.99 -19.91 -19.34
CA SER A 513 12.69 -21.32 -19.60
C SER A 513 13.52 -22.24 -18.71
N LEU A 514 13.10 -23.50 -18.64
CA LEU A 514 13.78 -24.55 -17.92
C LEU A 514 14.36 -25.56 -18.92
N ILE A 515 15.48 -26.15 -18.54
CA ILE A 515 16.04 -27.32 -19.21
C ILE A 515 15.87 -28.51 -18.28
N TYR A 516 15.47 -29.66 -18.83
CA TYR A 516 15.43 -30.93 -18.11
C TYR A 516 16.36 -31.92 -18.81
N ASP A 517 16.99 -32.79 -18.02
CA ASP A 517 17.70 -33.96 -18.54
C ASP A 517 16.90 -35.25 -18.29
N GLU A 518 17.39 -36.36 -18.84
CA GLU A 518 16.74 -37.68 -18.74
C GLU A 518 16.79 -38.29 -17.34
N ASP A 519 17.71 -37.84 -16.47
CA ASP A 519 17.86 -38.34 -15.10
C ASP A 519 17.01 -37.53 -14.10
N GLY A 520 16.27 -36.52 -14.56
CA GLY A 520 15.39 -35.70 -13.72
C GLY A 520 16.05 -34.45 -13.14
N HIS A 521 17.22 -34.03 -13.64
CA HIS A 521 17.81 -32.74 -13.29
C HIS A 521 17.09 -31.59 -14.02
N ARG A 522 16.85 -30.49 -13.32
CA ARG A 522 16.20 -29.27 -13.84
C ARG A 522 17.11 -28.06 -13.67
N PHE A 523 17.31 -27.32 -14.77
CA PHE A 523 18.16 -26.13 -14.81
C PHE A 523 17.34 -24.89 -15.19
N ASP A 524 17.53 -23.81 -14.43
CA ASP A 524 17.09 -22.47 -14.83
C ASP A 524 17.98 -21.96 -15.97
N ARG A 525 17.40 -21.75 -17.16
CA ARG A 525 18.18 -21.38 -18.35
C ARG A 525 18.70 -19.93 -18.29
N GLY A 526 18.00 -19.05 -17.60
CA GLY A 526 18.34 -17.62 -17.51
C GLY A 526 18.30 -17.08 -16.09
N PRO A 527 17.24 -16.38 -15.65
CA PRO A 527 17.20 -15.80 -14.31
C PRO A 527 17.19 -16.87 -13.22
N SER A 528 17.97 -16.64 -12.17
CA SER A 528 18.00 -17.46 -10.94
C SER A 528 17.84 -16.63 -9.66
N LEU A 529 17.76 -15.30 -9.78
CA LEU A 529 17.66 -14.37 -8.66
C LEU A 529 16.32 -13.64 -8.72
N TYR A 530 15.47 -13.86 -7.73
CA TYR A 530 14.22 -13.13 -7.57
C TYR A 530 14.48 -11.90 -6.69
N LEU A 531 14.57 -10.73 -7.33
CA LEU A 531 14.90 -9.44 -6.73
C LEU A 531 13.75 -8.46 -6.93
N MET A 532 13.63 -7.46 -6.06
CA MET A 532 12.55 -6.47 -6.11
C MET A 532 11.17 -7.14 -6.03
N PRO A 533 10.86 -7.89 -4.95
CA PRO A 533 9.64 -8.68 -4.81
C PRO A 533 8.37 -7.85 -5.05
N LYS A 534 8.39 -6.58 -4.64
CA LYS A 534 7.30 -5.63 -4.86
C LYS A 534 6.84 -5.51 -6.33
N CYS A 535 7.75 -5.59 -7.30
CA CYS A 535 7.36 -5.52 -8.72
C CYS A 535 6.53 -6.74 -9.17
N PHE A 536 6.76 -7.89 -8.55
CA PHE A 536 5.99 -9.10 -8.78
C PHE A 536 4.67 -9.03 -8.02
N GLU A 537 4.68 -8.66 -6.73
CA GLU A 537 3.49 -8.42 -5.91
C GLU A 537 2.52 -7.50 -6.63
N GLU A 538 2.97 -6.31 -7.04
CA GLU A 538 2.16 -5.35 -7.81
C GLU A 538 1.60 -5.95 -9.10
N THR A 539 2.30 -6.89 -9.72
CA THR A 539 1.83 -7.56 -10.94
C THR A 539 0.70 -8.54 -10.67
N PHE A 540 0.79 -9.34 -9.62
CA PHE A 540 -0.31 -10.24 -9.24
C PHE A 540 -1.49 -9.44 -8.67
N GLU A 541 -1.23 -8.38 -7.90
CA GLU A 541 -2.26 -7.47 -7.39
C GLU A 541 -3.02 -6.77 -8.53
N ASP A 542 -2.33 -6.33 -9.59
CA ASP A 542 -2.99 -5.79 -10.79
C ASP A 542 -3.97 -6.82 -11.41
N LEU A 543 -3.71 -8.11 -11.25
CA LEU A 543 -4.56 -9.20 -11.72
C LEU A 543 -5.62 -9.63 -10.69
N GLY A 544 -5.67 -8.99 -9.52
CA GLY A 544 -6.59 -9.29 -8.43
C GLY A 544 -6.17 -10.49 -7.57
N GLU A 545 -4.89 -10.85 -7.61
CA GLU A 545 -4.33 -12.05 -7.02
C GLU A 545 -3.20 -11.70 -6.04
N LYS A 546 -2.84 -12.62 -5.15
CA LYS A 546 -1.64 -12.49 -4.29
C LYS A 546 -0.53 -13.37 -4.81
N VAL A 547 0.71 -12.89 -4.81
CA VAL A 547 1.84 -13.64 -5.38
C VAL A 547 2.10 -14.96 -4.64
N GLU A 548 1.82 -15.00 -3.33
CA GLU A 548 2.02 -16.17 -2.46
C GLU A 548 1.05 -17.32 -2.75
N ASP A 549 -0.11 -17.03 -3.34
CA ASP A 549 -1.08 -18.06 -3.75
C ASP A 549 -0.60 -18.81 -5.01
N TRP A 550 0.38 -18.25 -5.71
CA TRP A 550 0.90 -18.74 -6.98
C TRP A 550 2.35 -19.24 -6.91
N LEU A 551 3.17 -18.64 -6.04
CA LEU A 551 4.60 -18.92 -5.95
C LEU A 551 5.02 -19.25 -4.51
N GLU A 552 5.62 -20.43 -4.32
CA GLU A 552 6.40 -20.72 -3.11
C GLU A 552 7.80 -20.09 -3.28
N LEU A 553 8.04 -19.01 -2.55
CA LEU A 553 9.32 -18.29 -2.55
C LEU A 553 10.17 -18.67 -1.34
N ARG A 554 11.43 -19.01 -1.59
CA ARG A 554 12.41 -19.27 -0.52
C ARG A 554 13.50 -18.22 -0.56
N ARG A 555 13.79 -17.62 0.60
CA ARG A 555 14.88 -16.65 0.72
C ARG A 555 16.24 -17.36 0.69
N CYS A 556 17.16 -16.86 -0.11
CA CYS A 556 18.54 -17.32 -0.13
C CYS A 556 19.30 -16.69 1.05
N ASP A 557 19.85 -17.51 1.95
CA ASP A 557 20.72 -17.06 3.05
C ASP A 557 21.92 -18.01 3.20
N PRO A 558 23.17 -17.54 2.96
CA PRO A 558 23.52 -16.20 2.47
C PRO A 558 22.91 -15.90 1.10
N ASN A 559 22.86 -14.62 0.72
CA ASN A 559 22.39 -14.23 -0.61
C ASN A 559 23.26 -14.89 -1.69
N TYR A 560 24.58 -14.80 -1.52
CA TYR A 560 25.59 -15.52 -2.30
C TYR A 560 26.97 -15.40 -1.67
N ARG A 561 27.88 -16.29 -2.08
CA ARG A 561 29.31 -16.25 -1.73
C ARG A 561 30.15 -15.74 -2.89
N VAL A 562 31.10 -14.85 -2.60
CA VAL A 562 32.07 -14.34 -3.57
C VAL A 562 33.45 -14.91 -3.26
N HIS A 563 34.07 -15.59 -4.24
CA HIS A 563 35.38 -16.21 -4.14
C HIS A 563 36.43 -15.38 -4.89
N PHE A 564 37.50 -15.02 -4.20
CA PHE A 564 38.63 -14.26 -4.74
C PHE A 564 39.73 -15.20 -5.28
N HIS A 565 40.68 -14.64 -6.01
CA HIS A 565 41.73 -15.40 -6.71
C HIS A 565 42.76 -16.04 -5.79
N ASP A 566 42.89 -15.54 -4.56
CA ASP A 566 43.81 -15.98 -3.53
C ASP A 566 43.22 -17.04 -2.58
N GLY A 567 42.01 -17.53 -2.87
CA GLY A 567 41.31 -18.53 -2.05
C GLY A 567 40.47 -17.94 -0.92
N GLU A 568 40.58 -16.63 -0.64
CA GLU A 568 39.67 -15.95 0.28
C GLU A 568 38.24 -15.89 -0.30
N CYS A 569 37.25 -15.81 0.57
CA CYS A 569 35.87 -15.58 0.17
C CYS A 569 35.20 -14.51 1.03
N ILE A 570 34.03 -14.05 0.61
CA ILE A 570 33.13 -13.22 1.42
C ILE A 570 31.69 -13.69 1.23
N GLU A 571 30.93 -13.77 2.31
CA GLU A 571 29.50 -14.01 2.26
C GLU A 571 28.75 -12.70 2.21
N LEU A 572 27.93 -12.48 1.17
CA LEU A 572 26.98 -11.39 1.15
C LEU A 572 25.63 -11.92 1.64
N SER A 573 25.09 -11.28 2.68
CA SER A 573 23.83 -11.65 3.31
C SER A 573 23.00 -10.41 3.60
N SER A 574 21.67 -10.57 3.67
CA SER A 574 20.80 -9.52 4.19
C SER A 574 20.86 -9.39 5.71
N ASP A 575 21.50 -10.31 6.42
CA ASP A 575 21.78 -10.16 7.84
C ASP A 575 22.93 -9.16 8.05
N LEU A 576 22.58 -7.93 8.44
CA LEU A 576 23.54 -6.86 8.69
C LEU A 576 24.53 -7.19 9.81
N ALA A 577 24.17 -8.04 10.77
CA ALA A 577 25.09 -8.49 11.81
C ALA A 577 26.15 -9.45 11.26
N ARG A 578 25.77 -10.35 10.35
CA ARG A 578 26.74 -11.19 9.61
C ARG A 578 27.62 -10.33 8.70
N MET A 579 27.02 -9.37 7.99
CA MET A 579 27.74 -8.42 7.14
C MET A 579 28.77 -7.59 7.89
N LYS A 580 28.50 -7.22 9.15
CA LYS A 580 29.50 -6.53 9.99
C LYS A 580 30.79 -7.34 10.09
N THR A 581 30.68 -8.61 10.45
CA THR A 581 31.83 -9.51 10.63
C THR A 581 32.61 -9.66 9.33
N GLU A 582 31.89 -9.90 8.23
CA GLU A 582 32.49 -10.08 6.89
C GLU A 582 33.18 -8.81 6.39
N VAL A 583 32.58 -7.63 6.58
CA VAL A 583 33.17 -6.35 6.18
C VAL A 583 34.38 -5.98 7.03
N GLU A 584 34.29 -6.11 8.36
CA GLU A 584 35.39 -5.77 9.28
C GLU A 584 36.60 -6.67 9.07
N ARG A 585 36.41 -7.93 8.61
CA ARG A 585 37.51 -8.83 8.23
C ARG A 585 38.43 -8.23 7.15
N PHE A 586 37.87 -7.47 6.19
CA PHE A 586 38.63 -6.90 5.08
C PHE A 586 38.94 -5.40 5.21
N GLU A 587 38.14 -4.65 5.98
CA GLU A 587 38.20 -3.19 6.05
C GLU A 587 38.59 -2.64 7.44
N GLY A 588 38.76 -3.53 8.43
CA GLY A 588 38.96 -3.18 9.83
C GLY A 588 37.68 -2.70 10.52
N VAL A 589 37.79 -2.36 11.81
CA VAL A 589 36.64 -1.99 12.68
C VAL A 589 35.83 -0.80 12.17
N ASP A 590 36.45 0.14 11.46
CA ASP A 590 35.76 1.30 10.88
C ASP A 590 35.08 0.99 9.55
N GLY A 591 35.34 -0.19 8.98
CA GLY A 591 34.81 -0.63 7.69
C GLY A 591 33.29 -0.73 7.66
N TYR A 592 32.70 -1.22 8.75
CA TYR A 592 31.26 -1.41 8.84
C TYR A 592 30.49 -0.09 8.76
N ALA A 593 30.99 0.98 9.40
CA ALA A 593 30.37 2.30 9.30
C ALA A 593 30.35 2.82 7.84
N ARG A 594 31.46 2.64 7.10
CA ARG A 594 31.52 3.01 5.68
C ARG A 594 30.61 2.15 4.81
N PHE A 595 30.48 0.86 5.13
CA PHE A 595 29.51 -0.03 4.48
C PHE A 595 28.07 0.46 4.68
N LEU A 596 27.69 0.86 5.91
CA LEU A 596 26.36 1.42 6.16
C LEU A 596 26.12 2.73 5.38
N ASP A 597 27.14 3.56 5.22
CA ASP A 597 27.05 4.76 4.37
C ASP A 597 26.84 4.40 2.88
N PHE A 598 27.49 3.34 2.40
CA PHE A 598 27.25 2.82 1.05
C PHE A 598 25.83 2.27 0.88
N VAL A 599 25.32 1.52 1.86
CA VAL A 599 23.93 1.00 1.88
C VAL A 599 22.94 2.16 1.90
N LYS A 600 23.20 3.21 2.68
CA LYS A 600 22.38 4.42 2.74
C LYS A 600 22.33 5.16 1.40
N GLU A 601 23.47 5.31 0.71
CA GLU A 601 23.49 5.89 -0.65
C GLU A 601 22.72 5.00 -1.64
N SER A 602 22.92 3.69 -1.57
CA SER A 602 22.24 2.72 -2.42
C SER A 602 20.73 2.73 -2.21
N HIS A 603 20.26 2.83 -0.96
CA HIS A 603 18.85 3.04 -0.60
C HIS A 603 18.30 4.32 -1.26
N TYR A 604 19.05 5.41 -1.16
CA TYR A 604 18.63 6.67 -1.75
C TYR A 604 18.48 6.56 -3.27
N HIS A 605 19.43 5.91 -3.94
CA HIS A 605 19.35 5.66 -5.37
C HIS A 605 18.17 4.75 -5.73
N TYR A 606 17.88 3.72 -4.94
CA TYR A 606 16.74 2.83 -5.11
C TYR A 606 15.40 3.58 -5.01
N GLU A 607 15.13 4.26 -3.89
CA GLU A 607 13.87 4.95 -3.65
C GLU A 607 13.59 6.01 -4.71
N LEU A 608 14.60 6.79 -5.08
CA LEU A 608 14.49 7.79 -6.12
C LEU A 608 14.21 7.18 -7.50
N SER A 609 14.90 6.08 -7.85
CA SER A 609 14.72 5.41 -9.13
C SER A 609 13.34 4.76 -9.24
N ILE A 610 12.86 4.10 -8.20
CA ILE A 610 11.50 3.53 -8.17
C ILE A 610 10.45 4.63 -8.34
N SER A 611 10.49 5.63 -7.45
CA SER A 611 9.44 6.66 -7.37
C SER A 611 9.38 7.62 -8.55
N HIS A 612 10.52 7.93 -9.19
CA HIS A 612 10.57 8.94 -10.24
C HIS A 612 10.85 8.37 -11.64
N VAL A 613 11.47 7.19 -11.74
CA VAL A 613 11.99 6.67 -13.01
C VAL A 613 11.22 5.45 -13.50
N LEU A 614 11.09 4.39 -12.67
CA LEU A 614 10.60 3.09 -13.13
C LEU A 614 9.10 3.09 -13.50
N HIS A 615 8.28 3.93 -12.87
CA HIS A 615 6.86 4.06 -13.20
C HIS A 615 6.55 5.18 -14.20
N THR A 616 7.56 5.88 -14.74
CA THR A 616 7.35 7.04 -15.61
C THR A 616 7.68 6.71 -17.06
N ASN A 617 6.72 6.89 -17.97
CA ASN A 617 6.97 6.83 -19.42
C ASN A 617 7.61 8.15 -19.92
N PHE A 618 8.84 8.07 -20.43
CA PHE A 618 9.62 9.24 -20.85
C PHE A 618 9.43 9.48 -22.34
N THR A 619 8.21 9.88 -22.70
CA THR A 619 7.80 10.05 -24.10
C THR A 619 8.34 11.31 -24.79
N SER A 620 8.93 12.25 -24.04
CA SER A 620 9.43 13.52 -24.59
C SER A 620 10.66 14.04 -23.85
N LEU A 621 11.56 14.71 -24.57
CA LEU A 621 12.76 15.32 -24.00
C LEU A 621 12.42 16.42 -22.97
N SER A 622 11.32 17.14 -23.17
CA SER A 622 10.82 18.15 -22.22
C SER A 622 10.43 17.57 -20.86
N LYS A 623 10.00 16.30 -20.78
CA LYS A 623 9.76 15.62 -19.50
C LYS A 623 11.06 15.32 -18.77
N LEU A 624 12.13 15.00 -19.49
CA LEU A 624 13.45 14.70 -18.93
C LEU A 624 14.19 15.97 -18.45
N LEU A 625 14.07 17.09 -19.17
CA LEU A 625 14.79 18.34 -18.89
C LEU A 625 14.16 19.21 -17.78
N LYS A 626 13.21 18.70 -17.00
CA LYS A 626 12.65 19.48 -15.88
C LYS A 626 13.71 19.70 -14.80
N PRO A 627 13.78 20.88 -14.15
CA PRO A 627 14.76 21.16 -13.10
C PRO A 627 14.78 20.10 -11.97
N SER A 628 13.63 19.50 -11.65
CA SER A 628 13.52 18.41 -10.67
C SER A 628 14.31 17.16 -11.07
N TYR A 629 14.32 16.79 -12.35
CA TYR A 629 15.05 15.62 -12.86
C TYR A 629 16.54 15.91 -13.03
N LEU A 630 16.93 17.14 -13.32
CA LEU A 630 18.35 17.54 -13.32
C LEU A 630 18.95 17.48 -11.92
N LEU A 631 18.22 17.96 -10.91
CA LEU A 631 18.63 17.81 -9.52
C LEU A 631 18.69 16.32 -9.12
N LEU A 632 17.73 15.52 -9.60
CA LEU A 632 17.72 14.07 -9.39
C LEU A 632 18.94 13.37 -10.00
N ALA A 633 19.31 13.71 -11.25
CA ALA A 633 20.47 13.18 -11.94
C ALA A 633 21.77 13.39 -11.16
N PHE A 634 21.95 14.60 -10.60
CA PHE A 634 23.10 14.89 -9.74
C PHE A 634 23.09 14.05 -8.46
N ARG A 635 21.92 13.96 -7.82
CA ARG A 635 21.71 13.20 -6.58
C ARG A 635 21.86 11.68 -6.75
N LEU A 636 21.63 11.17 -7.95
CA LEU A 636 21.84 9.77 -8.34
C LEU A 636 23.27 9.49 -8.83
N HIS A 637 24.14 10.50 -8.85
CA HIS A 637 25.54 10.37 -9.28
C HIS A 637 25.70 9.71 -10.67
N ILE A 638 24.80 9.98 -11.62
CA ILE A 638 24.76 9.28 -12.91
C ILE A 638 26.01 9.45 -13.78
N LEU A 639 26.81 10.50 -13.52
CA LEU A 639 28.07 10.77 -14.21
C LEU A 639 29.26 10.04 -13.59
N ASN A 640 29.14 9.58 -12.34
CA ASN A 640 30.18 8.79 -11.69
C ASN A 640 30.09 7.34 -12.15
N LYS A 641 31.25 6.68 -12.25
CA LYS A 641 31.34 5.24 -12.51
C LYS A 641 31.20 4.47 -11.21
N LEU A 642 30.50 3.33 -11.24
CA LEU A 642 30.19 2.56 -10.05
C LEU A 642 31.45 2.14 -9.28
N TYR A 643 32.45 1.58 -9.97
CA TYR A 643 33.70 1.15 -9.32
C TYR A 643 34.41 2.32 -8.61
N GLY A 644 34.52 3.47 -9.28
CA GLY A 644 35.11 4.67 -8.71
C GLY A 644 34.30 5.25 -7.55
N ARG A 645 32.96 5.08 -7.55
CA ARG A 645 32.10 5.49 -6.44
C ARG A 645 32.27 4.56 -5.24
N ALA A 646 32.28 3.24 -5.46
CA ALA A 646 32.47 2.23 -4.42
C ALA A 646 33.80 2.42 -3.68
N ALA A 647 34.85 2.87 -4.36
CA ALA A 647 36.15 3.15 -3.77
C ALA A 647 36.16 4.24 -2.69
N LYS A 648 35.10 5.06 -2.59
CA LYS A 648 34.93 6.03 -1.49
C LYS A 648 34.55 5.37 -0.16
N TYR A 649 33.92 4.20 -0.22
CA TYR A 649 33.42 3.48 0.94
C TYR A 649 34.32 2.30 1.30
N PHE A 650 34.79 1.58 0.28
CA PHE A 650 35.62 0.40 0.45
C PHE A 650 37.07 0.72 0.08
N TRP A 651 37.99 0.47 1.00
CA TRP A 651 39.42 0.69 0.79
C TRP A 651 40.12 -0.55 0.24
N SER A 652 39.63 -1.73 0.64
CA SER A 652 40.08 -3.00 0.08
C SER A 652 39.60 -3.16 -1.36
N GLU A 653 40.46 -3.70 -2.21
CA GLU A 653 40.06 -4.00 -3.57
C GLU A 653 39.02 -5.12 -3.63
N ARG A 654 39.11 -6.10 -2.72
CA ARG A 654 38.16 -7.21 -2.60
C ARG A 654 36.73 -6.72 -2.44
N LEU A 655 36.45 -5.82 -1.50
CA LEU A 655 35.10 -5.30 -1.32
C LEU A 655 34.65 -4.40 -2.47
N ARG A 656 35.55 -3.61 -3.07
CA ARG A 656 35.20 -2.86 -4.29
C ARG A 656 34.73 -3.79 -5.40
N ARG A 657 35.40 -4.93 -5.60
CA ARG A 657 34.98 -5.92 -6.61
C ARG A 657 33.66 -6.60 -6.21
N ALA A 658 33.56 -7.05 -4.96
CA ALA A 658 32.37 -7.72 -4.45
C ALA A 658 31.10 -6.86 -4.56
N PHE A 659 31.16 -5.56 -4.25
CA PHE A 659 29.99 -4.65 -4.28
C PHE A 659 29.76 -3.96 -5.65
N THR A 660 30.50 -4.35 -6.69
CA THR A 660 30.34 -3.76 -8.04
C THR A 660 30.12 -4.78 -9.14
N PHE A 661 30.37 -6.07 -8.89
CA PHE A 661 30.17 -7.14 -9.87
C PHE A 661 28.73 -7.22 -10.39
N GLN A 662 27.76 -6.78 -9.62
CA GLN A 662 26.32 -6.86 -9.90
C GLN A 662 25.91 -5.99 -11.08
N THR A 663 26.78 -5.13 -11.63
CA THR A 663 26.56 -4.54 -12.96
C THR A 663 26.44 -5.59 -14.05
N MET A 664 26.93 -6.82 -13.81
CA MET A 664 26.69 -7.97 -14.68
C MET A 664 25.23 -8.41 -14.73
N TYR A 665 24.38 -8.06 -13.74
CA TYR A 665 22.93 -8.28 -13.85
C TYR A 665 22.30 -7.45 -14.98
N MET A 666 22.98 -6.35 -15.34
CA MET A 666 22.65 -5.50 -16.47
C MET A 666 23.56 -5.77 -17.67
N GLY A 667 24.47 -6.73 -17.57
CA GLY A 667 25.47 -7.04 -18.58
C GLY A 667 26.32 -5.82 -18.93
N MET A 668 26.84 -5.12 -17.91
CA MET A 668 27.71 -3.95 -18.05
C MET A 668 28.98 -4.07 -17.21
N SER A 669 30.04 -3.40 -17.67
CA SER A 669 31.28 -3.19 -16.92
C SER A 669 31.07 -2.21 -15.75
N PRO A 670 31.54 -2.53 -14.52
CA PRO A 670 31.44 -1.62 -13.38
C PRO A 670 32.31 -0.35 -13.52
N PHE A 671 33.25 -0.37 -14.47
CA PHE A 671 34.08 0.77 -14.82
C PHE A 671 33.36 1.75 -15.76
N ASP A 672 32.29 1.31 -16.41
CA ASP A 672 31.52 2.10 -17.38
C ASP A 672 30.10 2.40 -16.89
N ALA A 673 29.54 1.53 -16.05
CA ALA A 673 28.23 1.64 -15.44
C ALA A 673 28.11 2.89 -14.54
N PRO A 674 27.03 3.69 -14.70
CA PRO A 674 26.66 4.75 -13.77
C PRO A 674 26.55 4.28 -12.30
N ALA A 675 26.98 5.12 -11.37
CA ALA A 675 26.96 4.83 -9.94
C ALA A 675 25.54 4.64 -9.36
N THR A 676 24.51 5.15 -10.05
CA THR A 676 23.10 4.92 -9.67
C THR A 676 22.73 3.44 -9.58
N TYR A 677 23.47 2.55 -10.25
CA TYR A 677 23.19 1.11 -10.24
C TYR A 677 23.63 0.39 -8.96
N ASN A 678 24.29 1.07 -8.01
CA ASN A 678 24.43 0.52 -6.66
C ASN A 678 23.07 0.28 -5.98
N LEU A 679 21.96 0.81 -6.51
CA LEU A 679 20.60 0.46 -6.08
C LEU A 679 20.39 -1.07 -6.03
N LEU A 680 21.07 -1.83 -6.91
CA LEU A 680 20.99 -3.29 -6.92
C LEU A 680 21.56 -3.88 -5.62
N GLN A 681 22.60 -3.26 -5.05
CA GLN A 681 23.14 -3.67 -3.74
C GLN A 681 22.14 -3.44 -2.62
N TYR A 682 21.37 -2.34 -2.69
CA TYR A 682 20.29 -2.16 -1.72
C TYR A 682 19.22 -3.23 -1.85
N THR A 683 18.80 -3.60 -3.07
CA THR A 683 17.79 -4.66 -3.26
C THR A 683 18.23 -5.99 -2.65
N GLU A 684 19.49 -6.39 -2.85
CA GLU A 684 20.02 -7.64 -2.30
C GLU A 684 20.17 -7.60 -0.77
N LEU A 685 20.75 -6.52 -0.24
CA LEU A 685 21.07 -6.42 1.19
C LEU A 685 19.82 -6.14 2.03
N ALA A 686 18.91 -5.28 1.57
CA ALA A 686 17.75 -4.84 2.34
C ALA A 686 16.50 -5.68 2.06
N GLU A 687 16.16 -5.93 0.80
CA GLU A 687 14.94 -6.69 0.44
C GLU A 687 15.22 -8.20 0.44
N GLY A 688 16.44 -8.60 0.07
CA GLY A 688 16.87 -9.99 0.00
C GLY A 688 16.77 -10.60 -1.40
N ILE A 689 17.38 -11.76 -1.54
CA ILE A 689 17.29 -12.60 -2.75
C ILE A 689 16.38 -13.78 -2.45
N PHE A 690 15.46 -14.07 -3.37
CA PHE A 690 14.57 -15.22 -3.29
C PHE A 690 14.76 -16.16 -4.48
N TYR A 691 14.25 -17.37 -4.33
CA TYR A 691 14.17 -18.38 -5.37
C TYR A 691 12.75 -18.96 -5.41
N PRO A 692 12.07 -18.95 -6.57
CA PRO A 692 10.78 -19.62 -6.72
C PRO A 692 10.98 -21.14 -6.85
N VAL A 693 10.36 -21.89 -5.94
CA VAL A 693 10.34 -23.36 -6.00
C VAL A 693 9.68 -23.80 -7.30
N GLY A 694 10.28 -24.77 -7.98
CA GLY A 694 9.95 -25.16 -9.35
C GLY A 694 10.72 -24.39 -10.43
N GLY A 695 11.56 -23.42 -10.05
CA GLY A 695 12.38 -22.62 -10.96
C GLY A 695 11.68 -21.37 -11.48
N PHE A 696 12.44 -20.49 -12.12
CA PHE A 696 12.01 -19.14 -12.46
C PHE A 696 10.86 -19.11 -13.48
N ASN A 697 10.70 -20.17 -14.28
CA ASN A 697 9.59 -20.33 -15.20
C ASN A 697 8.22 -20.33 -14.50
N LYS A 698 8.16 -20.70 -13.21
CA LYS A 698 6.91 -20.69 -12.44
C LYS A 698 6.25 -19.32 -12.38
N VAL A 699 7.02 -18.25 -12.38
CA VAL A 699 6.49 -16.88 -12.49
C VAL A 699 5.69 -16.73 -13.79
N VAL A 700 6.24 -17.17 -14.91
CA VAL A 700 5.59 -17.04 -16.22
C VAL A 700 4.41 -17.98 -16.36
N GLN A 701 4.53 -19.23 -15.92
CA GLN A 701 3.43 -20.19 -15.91
C GLN A 701 2.22 -19.67 -15.13
N SER A 702 2.45 -19.06 -13.97
CA SER A 702 1.39 -18.48 -13.14
C SER A 702 0.68 -17.33 -13.85
N LEU A 703 1.43 -16.42 -14.47
CA LEU A 703 0.86 -15.32 -15.26
C LEU A 703 0.13 -15.82 -16.51
N GLU A 704 0.63 -16.88 -17.14
CA GLU A 704 -0.01 -17.52 -18.29
C GLU A 704 -1.35 -18.15 -17.90
N GLU A 705 -1.40 -18.84 -16.75
CA GLU A 705 -2.64 -19.42 -16.23
C GLU A 705 -3.66 -18.33 -15.92
N LEU A 706 -3.24 -17.23 -15.29
CA LEU A 706 -4.10 -16.06 -15.05
C LEU A 706 -4.61 -15.42 -16.34
N ALA A 707 -3.76 -15.33 -17.37
CA ALA A 707 -4.16 -14.85 -18.69
C ALA A 707 -5.21 -15.77 -19.33
N LYS A 708 -5.01 -17.10 -19.26
CA LYS A 708 -5.94 -18.10 -19.77
C LYS A 708 -7.29 -18.08 -19.03
N ARG A 709 -7.28 -17.93 -17.70
CA ARG A 709 -8.50 -17.73 -16.89
C ARG A 709 -9.28 -16.49 -17.33
N SER A 710 -8.58 -15.47 -17.80
CA SER A 710 -9.17 -14.24 -18.38
C SER A 710 -9.51 -14.34 -19.86
N GLY A 711 -9.39 -15.52 -20.49
CA GLY A 711 -9.76 -15.79 -21.88
C GLY A 711 -8.65 -15.63 -22.92
N ALA A 712 -7.42 -15.33 -22.51
CA ALA A 712 -6.29 -15.27 -23.44
C ALA A 712 -5.96 -16.66 -24.02
N LYS A 713 -5.54 -16.68 -25.29
CA LYS A 713 -5.12 -17.91 -25.99
C LYS A 713 -3.61 -17.89 -26.20
N PHE A 714 -2.96 -19.04 -26.06
CA PHE A 714 -1.54 -19.21 -26.33
C PHE A 714 -1.37 -20.23 -27.45
N ARG A 715 -0.64 -19.84 -28.48
CA ARG A 715 -0.30 -20.69 -29.62
C ARG A 715 1.21 -20.83 -29.71
N TYR A 716 1.69 -22.01 -29.36
CA TYR A 716 3.09 -22.40 -29.42
C TYR A 716 3.46 -22.95 -30.79
N SER A 717 4.76 -23.15 -31.01
CA SER A 717 5.32 -23.69 -32.25
C SER A 717 4.86 -22.93 -33.51
N ALA A 718 4.65 -21.62 -33.35
CA ALA A 718 4.08 -20.75 -34.38
C ALA A 718 5.00 -19.54 -34.62
N PRO A 719 6.17 -19.71 -35.24
CA PRO A 719 7.07 -18.61 -35.55
C PRO A 719 6.39 -17.58 -36.46
N VAL A 720 6.47 -16.30 -36.06
CA VAL A 720 5.98 -15.17 -36.86
C VAL A 720 7.03 -14.78 -37.90
N ALA A 721 6.66 -14.82 -39.17
CA ALA A 721 7.50 -14.41 -40.29
C ALA A 721 7.58 -12.89 -40.43
N LYS A 722 6.43 -12.20 -40.33
CA LYS A 722 6.34 -10.74 -40.43
C LYS A 722 5.08 -10.18 -39.78
N ILE A 723 5.14 -8.90 -39.40
CA ILE A 723 3.98 -8.12 -38.98
C ILE A 723 3.30 -7.58 -40.25
N ASP A 724 1.99 -7.77 -40.37
CA ASP A 724 1.23 -7.29 -41.52
C ASP A 724 0.91 -5.80 -41.38
N ILE A 725 1.51 -4.98 -42.25
CA ILE A 725 1.39 -3.52 -42.25
C ILE A 725 0.65 -3.07 -43.51
N ASP A 726 -0.45 -2.33 -43.34
CA ASP A 726 -1.11 -1.63 -44.44
C ASP A 726 -0.21 -0.49 -44.96
N SER A 727 0.20 -0.60 -46.23
CA SER A 727 1.08 0.37 -46.86
C SER A 727 0.49 1.78 -46.98
N LYS A 728 -0.84 1.90 -47.07
CA LYS A 728 -1.57 3.18 -47.21
C LYS A 728 -1.87 3.79 -45.84
N THR A 729 -2.44 3.00 -44.93
CA THR A 729 -2.89 3.53 -43.62
C THR A 729 -1.80 3.49 -42.56
N LYS A 730 -0.69 2.80 -42.82
CA LYS A 730 0.43 2.58 -41.90
C LYS A 730 -0.04 1.96 -40.58
N LYS A 731 -1.04 1.07 -40.64
CA LYS A 731 -1.58 0.34 -39.48
C LYS A 731 -1.06 -1.09 -39.49
N ALA A 732 -0.73 -1.62 -38.31
CA ALA A 732 -0.54 -3.04 -38.11
C ALA A 732 -1.90 -3.75 -38.04
N ASN A 733 -2.12 -4.73 -38.94
CA ASN A 733 -3.40 -5.43 -39.10
C ASN A 733 -3.35 -6.89 -38.64
N GLY A 734 -2.22 -7.33 -38.08
CA GLY A 734 -2.02 -8.72 -37.67
C GLY A 734 -0.60 -9.19 -37.93
N VAL A 735 -0.44 -10.51 -38.04
CA VAL A 735 0.85 -11.15 -38.32
C VAL A 735 0.69 -12.27 -39.35
N ILE A 736 1.80 -12.61 -39.99
CA ILE A 736 1.91 -13.74 -40.91
C ILE A 736 2.92 -14.70 -40.33
N LEU A 737 2.54 -15.96 -40.17
CA LEU A 737 3.40 -17.04 -39.66
C LEU A 737 4.32 -17.57 -40.76
N ASP A 738 5.40 -18.26 -40.39
CA ASP A 738 6.28 -18.94 -41.37
C ASP A 738 5.53 -19.99 -42.20
N SER A 739 4.44 -20.55 -41.68
CA SER A 739 3.54 -21.44 -42.42
C SER A 739 2.77 -20.75 -43.56
N GLY A 740 2.80 -19.42 -43.62
CA GLY A 740 2.00 -18.59 -44.54
C GLY A 740 0.61 -18.23 -44.02
N GLU A 741 0.22 -18.72 -42.85
CA GLU A 741 -1.06 -18.37 -42.23
C GLU A 741 -1.09 -16.90 -41.80
N CYS A 742 -2.15 -16.19 -42.19
CA CYS A 742 -2.40 -14.80 -41.79
C CYS A 742 -3.38 -14.75 -40.61
N ILE A 743 -2.98 -14.11 -39.52
CA ILE A 743 -3.81 -13.93 -38.33
C ILE A 743 -4.05 -12.44 -38.13
N SER A 744 -5.31 -12.02 -38.29
CA SER A 744 -5.70 -10.61 -38.21
C SER A 744 -5.90 -10.12 -36.78
N ALA A 745 -5.52 -8.88 -36.53
CA ALA A 745 -5.64 -8.20 -35.25
C ALA A 745 -5.87 -6.69 -35.43
N ASP A 746 -6.53 -6.07 -34.45
CA ASP A 746 -6.63 -4.62 -34.35
C ASP A 746 -5.35 -3.99 -33.77
N ILE A 747 -4.64 -4.76 -32.94
CA ILE A 747 -3.45 -4.35 -32.18
C ILE A 747 -2.40 -5.45 -32.25
N VAL A 748 -1.14 -5.08 -32.49
CA VAL A 748 0.01 -5.97 -32.41
C VAL A 748 0.98 -5.47 -31.34
N ILE A 749 1.35 -6.35 -30.41
CA ILE A 749 2.33 -6.07 -29.37
C ILE A 749 3.49 -7.04 -29.56
N CYS A 750 4.69 -6.55 -29.85
CA CYS A 750 5.86 -7.39 -30.04
C CYS A 750 6.70 -7.46 -28.76
N ASN A 751 6.88 -8.67 -28.23
CA ASN A 751 7.75 -8.98 -27.09
C ASN A 751 9.08 -9.63 -27.52
N ALA A 752 9.27 -9.88 -28.83
CA ALA A 752 10.55 -10.30 -29.37
C ALA A 752 11.60 -9.19 -29.23
N ASP A 753 12.88 -9.54 -29.36
CA ASP A 753 13.95 -8.53 -29.33
C ASP A 753 13.67 -7.40 -30.34
N LEU A 754 13.85 -6.16 -29.91
CA LEU A 754 13.45 -5.01 -30.70
C LEU A 754 14.29 -4.86 -31.97
N ILE A 755 15.60 -5.13 -31.90
CA ILE A 755 16.47 -5.06 -33.07
C ILE A 755 16.05 -6.15 -34.06
N TYR A 756 15.81 -7.37 -33.57
CA TYR A 756 15.25 -8.44 -34.41
C TYR A 756 13.93 -8.02 -35.07
N THR A 757 13.01 -7.43 -34.30
CA THR A 757 11.70 -7.00 -34.80
C THR A 757 11.83 -6.00 -35.95
N TYR A 758 12.66 -4.96 -35.79
CA TYR A 758 12.88 -3.95 -36.82
C TYR A 758 13.58 -4.48 -38.07
N ASN A 759 14.45 -5.48 -37.94
CA ASN A 759 15.24 -6.00 -39.05
C ASN A 759 14.59 -7.20 -39.76
N LYS A 760 13.69 -7.94 -39.10
CA LYS A 760 13.10 -9.17 -39.62
C LYS A 760 11.59 -9.13 -39.76
N LEU A 761 10.88 -8.56 -38.78
CA LEU A 761 9.42 -8.59 -38.76
C LEU A 761 8.77 -7.37 -39.43
N LEU A 762 9.54 -6.29 -39.65
CA LEU A 762 9.08 -5.04 -40.24
C LEU A 762 9.85 -4.72 -41.54
N PRO A 763 9.27 -3.86 -42.41
CA PRO A 763 10.01 -3.31 -43.54
C PRO A 763 11.27 -2.58 -43.07
N SER A 764 12.39 -2.79 -43.77
CA SER A 764 13.67 -2.17 -43.44
C SER A 764 13.60 -0.64 -43.55
N THR A 765 14.21 0.05 -42.58
CA THR A 765 14.25 1.52 -42.51
C THR A 765 15.63 1.98 -42.04
N PRO A 766 16.02 3.25 -42.29
CA PRO A 766 17.27 3.81 -41.75
C PRO A 766 17.35 3.73 -40.21
N TYR A 767 16.20 3.80 -39.52
CA TYR A 767 16.14 3.62 -38.08
C TYR A 767 16.53 2.20 -37.65
N ALA A 768 16.13 1.16 -38.40
CA ALA A 768 16.50 -0.23 -38.11
C ALA A 768 18.02 -0.44 -38.17
N THR A 769 18.70 0.17 -39.16
CA THR A 769 20.17 0.16 -39.25
C THR A 769 20.79 0.85 -38.03
N LYS A 770 20.36 2.08 -37.72
CA LYS A 770 20.87 2.84 -36.56
C LYS A 770 20.64 2.11 -35.23
N LEU A 771 19.53 1.39 -35.10
CA LEU A 771 19.21 0.62 -33.90
C LEU A 771 20.13 -0.60 -33.76
N SER A 772 20.53 -1.23 -34.87
CA SER A 772 21.47 -2.36 -34.92
C SER A 772 22.90 -1.97 -34.52
N ASP A 773 23.26 -0.70 -34.69
CA ASP A 773 24.57 -0.16 -34.32
C ASP A 773 24.68 0.28 -32.85
N LYS A 774 23.59 0.19 -32.07
CA LYS A 774 23.61 0.53 -30.63
C LYS A 774 24.44 -0.47 -29.82
N ASN A 775 24.94 0.00 -28.67
CA ASN A 775 25.68 -0.86 -27.74
C ASN A 775 24.76 -1.94 -27.16
N LEU A 776 25.31 -3.15 -27.07
CA LEU A 776 24.64 -4.32 -26.50
C LEU A 776 25.26 -4.69 -25.16
N THR A 777 24.49 -5.39 -24.34
CA THR A 777 25.00 -6.05 -23.14
C THR A 777 25.89 -7.24 -23.51
N SER A 778 26.59 -7.81 -22.52
CA SER A 778 27.34 -9.05 -22.71
C SER A 778 26.44 -10.22 -23.12
N SER A 779 27.07 -11.27 -23.63
CA SER A 779 26.48 -12.60 -23.77
C SER A 779 27.05 -13.56 -22.73
N SER A 780 26.80 -14.86 -22.87
CA SER A 780 27.30 -15.89 -21.98
C SER A 780 27.63 -17.19 -22.71
N ILE A 781 28.64 -17.89 -22.19
CA ILE A 781 28.80 -19.34 -22.33
C ILE A 781 28.30 -19.95 -21.03
N SER A 782 27.26 -20.78 -21.10
CA SER A 782 26.65 -21.40 -19.93
C SER A 782 26.81 -22.92 -19.99
N PHE A 783 27.13 -23.53 -18.86
CA PHE A 783 27.20 -24.98 -18.67
C PHE A 783 26.11 -25.42 -17.70
N TYR A 784 25.41 -26.50 -18.06
CA TYR A 784 24.37 -27.14 -17.26
C TYR A 784 24.88 -28.53 -16.90
N TRP A 785 25.32 -28.69 -15.65
CA TRP A 785 25.94 -29.91 -15.15
C TRP A 785 25.01 -30.69 -14.24
N SER A 786 24.66 -31.90 -14.67
CA SER A 786 24.06 -32.90 -13.79
C SER A 786 25.19 -33.52 -12.98
N MET A 787 25.15 -33.43 -11.65
CA MET A 787 26.23 -33.92 -10.80
C MET A 787 25.94 -35.34 -10.31
N LYS A 788 26.99 -36.15 -10.15
CA LYS A 788 26.88 -37.52 -9.59
C LYS A 788 26.53 -37.53 -8.11
N GLN A 789 26.84 -36.44 -7.41
CA GLN A 789 26.70 -36.30 -5.97
C GLN A 789 26.46 -34.83 -5.59
N VAL A 790 26.16 -34.60 -4.32
CA VAL A 790 26.12 -33.27 -3.71
C VAL A 790 27.54 -32.68 -3.61
N VAL A 791 27.71 -31.40 -3.94
CA VAL A 791 28.96 -30.63 -3.80
C VAL A 791 28.83 -29.65 -2.63
N PRO A 792 29.18 -30.05 -1.38
CA PRO A 792 28.88 -29.27 -0.18
C PRO A 792 29.62 -27.93 -0.10
N GLU A 793 30.70 -27.75 -0.85
CA GLU A 793 31.50 -26.51 -0.88
C GLU A 793 30.77 -25.35 -1.59
N LEU A 794 29.76 -25.67 -2.40
CA LEU A 794 28.95 -24.69 -3.13
C LEU A 794 27.63 -24.41 -2.42
N ASP A 795 27.32 -23.11 -2.29
CA ASP A 795 26.01 -22.63 -1.85
C ASP A 795 25.03 -22.49 -3.02
N ALA A 796 23.80 -22.03 -2.78
CA ALA A 796 22.81 -21.78 -3.82
C ALA A 796 23.32 -20.84 -4.92
N HIS A 797 24.13 -19.85 -4.55
CA HIS A 797 24.66 -18.82 -5.44
C HIS A 797 26.12 -18.52 -5.09
N ASN A 798 27.00 -18.62 -6.08
CA ASN A 798 28.44 -18.42 -5.92
C ASN A 798 29.00 -17.60 -7.07
N ILE A 799 29.91 -16.69 -6.79
CA ILE A 799 30.57 -15.84 -7.78
C ILE A 799 32.08 -16.03 -7.63
N PHE A 800 32.75 -16.40 -8.72
CA PHE A 800 34.21 -16.52 -8.76
C PHE A 800 34.76 -15.33 -9.53
N LEU A 801 35.57 -14.51 -8.87
CA LEU A 801 36.12 -13.29 -9.47
C LEU A 801 37.52 -13.53 -10.03
N ALA A 802 37.78 -12.95 -11.20
CA ALA A 802 39.10 -12.94 -11.82
C ALA A 802 40.09 -12.08 -11.01
N GLU A 803 41.37 -12.46 -11.00
CA GLU A 803 42.46 -11.65 -10.46
C GLU A 803 42.57 -10.33 -11.23
N LYS A 804 42.63 -10.40 -12.56
CA LYS A 804 42.66 -9.22 -13.45
C LYS A 804 41.26 -8.68 -13.74
N TYR A 805 40.58 -8.24 -12.68
CA TYR A 805 39.17 -7.86 -12.71
C TYR A 805 38.84 -6.90 -13.86
N LYS A 806 39.50 -5.73 -13.95
CA LYS A 806 39.23 -4.75 -15.03
C LYS A 806 39.48 -5.29 -16.43
N ASP A 807 40.59 -6.00 -16.64
CA ASP A 807 40.94 -6.52 -17.95
C ASP A 807 39.91 -7.57 -18.43
N SER A 808 39.37 -8.37 -17.51
CA SER A 808 38.30 -9.32 -17.83
C SER A 808 37.03 -8.63 -18.36
N PHE A 809 36.67 -7.46 -17.83
CA PHE A 809 35.57 -6.66 -18.37
C PHE A 809 35.94 -6.03 -19.73
N ASP A 810 37.17 -5.56 -19.90
CA ASP A 810 37.63 -5.02 -21.18
C ASP A 810 37.62 -6.11 -22.28
N ASP A 811 37.91 -7.37 -21.95
CA ASP A 811 37.79 -8.52 -22.87
C ASP A 811 36.35 -8.68 -23.36
N ILE A 812 35.39 -8.69 -22.43
CA ILE A 812 33.97 -8.90 -22.73
C ILE A 812 33.40 -7.74 -23.55
N PHE A 813 33.63 -6.50 -23.11
CA PHE A 813 32.90 -5.33 -23.61
C PHE A 813 33.62 -4.57 -24.73
N LYS A 814 34.95 -4.54 -24.73
CA LYS A 814 35.74 -3.81 -25.73
C LYS A 814 36.29 -4.73 -26.80
N ARG A 815 36.86 -5.87 -26.39
CA ARG A 815 37.45 -6.86 -27.31
C ARG A 815 36.45 -7.93 -27.78
N LYS A 816 35.24 -7.94 -27.21
CA LYS A 816 34.12 -8.83 -27.54
C LYS A 816 34.56 -10.31 -27.58
N THR A 817 35.28 -10.75 -26.56
CA THR A 817 35.79 -12.13 -26.48
C THR A 817 35.63 -12.70 -25.08
N LEU A 818 36.03 -13.96 -24.90
CA LEU A 818 36.15 -14.60 -23.60
C LEU A 818 37.42 -14.10 -22.90
N PRO A 819 37.35 -13.70 -21.62
CA PRO A 819 38.54 -13.31 -20.86
C PRO A 819 39.63 -14.39 -20.79
N GLU A 820 40.88 -13.96 -20.60
CA GLU A 820 42.00 -14.88 -20.27
C GLU A 820 41.82 -15.57 -18.91
N GLU A 821 41.18 -14.88 -17.96
CA GLU A 821 40.70 -15.41 -16.70
C GLU A 821 39.29 -14.84 -16.48
N ALA A 822 38.27 -15.68 -16.61
CA ALA A 822 36.90 -15.22 -16.54
C ALA A 822 36.41 -15.15 -15.09
N SER A 823 35.72 -14.05 -14.74
CA SER A 823 34.83 -14.07 -13.59
C SER A 823 33.56 -14.82 -13.99
N PHE A 824 33.07 -15.76 -13.18
CA PHE A 824 31.88 -16.55 -13.53
C PHE A 824 30.97 -16.79 -12.34
N TYR A 825 29.72 -17.11 -12.64
CA TYR A 825 28.66 -17.34 -11.66
C TYR A 825 28.25 -18.81 -11.66
N VAL A 826 28.02 -19.37 -10.48
CA VAL A 826 27.59 -20.76 -10.27
C VAL A 826 26.33 -20.77 -9.42
N ASN A 827 25.25 -21.31 -9.96
CA ASN A 827 23.98 -21.53 -9.28
C ASN A 827 23.78 -23.03 -9.02
N VAL A 828 23.35 -23.36 -7.80
CA VAL A 828 23.03 -24.73 -7.37
C VAL A 828 21.56 -24.74 -6.89
N PRO A 829 20.58 -24.86 -7.80
CA PRO A 829 19.17 -24.70 -7.45
C PRO A 829 18.67 -25.76 -6.47
N SER A 830 19.31 -26.95 -6.43
CA SER A 830 19.01 -28.02 -5.47
C SER A 830 19.18 -27.62 -4.00
N ARG A 831 19.95 -26.56 -3.71
CA ARG A 831 20.08 -25.97 -2.36
C ARG A 831 18.80 -25.31 -1.90
N MET A 832 18.11 -24.62 -2.81
CA MET A 832 16.85 -23.93 -2.51
C MET A 832 15.64 -24.83 -2.76
N ASP A 833 15.70 -25.69 -3.77
CA ASP A 833 14.61 -26.54 -4.20
C ASP A 833 15.10 -27.95 -4.54
N LYS A 834 14.82 -28.89 -3.64
CA LYS A 834 15.19 -30.31 -3.80
C LYS A 834 14.63 -30.95 -5.07
N THR A 835 13.58 -30.40 -5.69
CA THR A 835 13.03 -30.91 -6.95
C THR A 835 13.88 -30.57 -8.17
N ALA A 836 14.94 -29.77 -8.01
CA ALA A 836 15.85 -29.41 -9.10
C ALA A 836 16.86 -30.53 -9.44
N ALA A 837 17.07 -31.51 -8.57
CA ALA A 837 17.98 -32.62 -8.77
C ALA A 837 17.43 -33.91 -8.13
N PRO A 838 17.82 -35.10 -8.62
CA PRO A 838 17.54 -36.37 -7.94
C PRO A 838 18.14 -36.41 -6.53
N GLU A 839 17.59 -37.28 -5.69
CA GLU A 839 18.08 -37.45 -4.30
C GLU A 839 19.57 -37.78 -4.25
N GLY A 840 20.30 -37.12 -3.36
CA GLY A 840 21.75 -37.30 -3.20
C GLY A 840 22.61 -36.68 -4.30
N ARG A 841 22.04 -35.90 -5.21
CA ARG A 841 22.75 -35.24 -6.32
C ARG A 841 22.50 -33.74 -6.34
N ASP A 842 23.37 -33.01 -7.03
CA ASP A 842 23.16 -31.60 -7.34
C ASP A 842 22.95 -31.37 -8.84
N THR A 843 22.26 -30.28 -9.13
CA THR A 843 22.22 -29.65 -10.45
C THR A 843 23.06 -28.38 -10.34
N ILE A 844 23.92 -28.11 -11.31
CA ILE A 844 24.76 -26.90 -11.31
C ILE A 844 24.60 -26.16 -12.64
N VAL A 845 24.35 -24.85 -12.57
CA VAL A 845 24.40 -23.94 -13.71
C VAL A 845 25.62 -23.03 -13.55
N VAL A 846 26.54 -23.09 -14.52
CA VAL A 846 27.69 -22.18 -14.57
C VAL A 846 27.50 -21.18 -15.70
N LEU A 847 27.60 -19.89 -15.42
CA LEU A 847 27.49 -18.81 -16.39
C LEU A 847 28.81 -18.04 -16.48
N VAL A 848 29.45 -18.12 -17.63
CA VAL A 848 30.69 -17.43 -17.96
C VAL A 848 30.36 -16.27 -18.92
N PRO A 849 30.44 -15.01 -18.48
CA PRO A 849 30.23 -13.85 -19.33
C PRO A 849 31.23 -13.79 -20.50
N THR A 850 30.75 -13.45 -21.68
CA THR A 850 31.57 -13.28 -22.89
C THR A 850 31.02 -12.14 -23.75
N GLY A 851 31.83 -11.65 -24.69
CA GLY A 851 31.34 -10.74 -25.73
C GLY A 851 30.19 -11.34 -26.56
N TYR A 852 29.26 -10.48 -26.99
CA TYR A 852 28.24 -10.83 -27.98
C TYR A 852 28.87 -11.14 -29.35
N ILE A 853 28.09 -11.73 -30.26
CA ILE A 853 28.56 -12.13 -31.61
C ILE A 853 29.10 -10.91 -32.35
N ASP A 854 30.42 -10.88 -32.59
CA ASP A 854 31.06 -9.84 -33.38
C ASP A 854 31.05 -10.21 -34.87
N THR A 855 30.35 -9.41 -35.68
CA THR A 855 30.27 -9.66 -37.13
C THR A 855 31.54 -9.26 -37.86
N ASN A 856 32.37 -8.41 -37.25
CA ASN A 856 33.61 -7.93 -37.86
C ASN A 856 34.79 -8.89 -37.59
N ASN A 857 34.77 -9.56 -36.43
CA ASN A 857 35.77 -10.54 -36.04
C ASN A 857 35.07 -11.82 -35.55
N PRO A 858 34.68 -12.73 -36.47
CA PRO A 858 33.94 -13.93 -36.11
C PRO A 858 34.68 -14.77 -35.07
N GLN A 859 33.96 -15.11 -34.00
CA GLN A 859 34.49 -15.89 -32.88
C GLN A 859 34.33 -17.39 -33.14
N ASN A 860 35.34 -18.21 -32.77
CA ASN A 860 35.22 -19.67 -32.79
C ASN A 860 34.66 -20.17 -31.45
N TYR A 861 33.34 -20.40 -31.39
CA TYR A 861 32.69 -20.82 -30.14
C TYR A 861 33.10 -22.20 -29.65
N GLU A 862 33.51 -23.13 -30.51
CA GLU A 862 34.01 -24.45 -30.07
C GLU A 862 35.29 -24.29 -29.23
N THR A 863 36.22 -23.45 -29.72
CA THR A 863 37.44 -23.11 -28.98
C THR A 863 37.13 -22.32 -27.71
N LEU A 864 36.22 -21.33 -27.78
CA LEU A 864 35.86 -20.52 -26.61
C LEU A 864 35.16 -21.35 -25.52
N VAL A 865 34.28 -22.28 -25.89
CA VAL A 865 33.62 -23.22 -24.96
C VAL A 865 34.65 -24.11 -24.29
N THR A 866 35.58 -24.69 -25.06
CA THR A 866 36.65 -25.54 -24.53
C THR A 866 37.52 -24.77 -23.53
N LYS A 867 37.90 -23.54 -23.87
CA LYS A 867 38.68 -22.65 -23.00
C LYS A 867 37.91 -22.28 -21.72
N ALA A 868 36.67 -21.84 -21.84
CA ALA A 868 35.83 -21.47 -20.70
C ALA A 868 35.63 -22.66 -19.75
N ARG A 869 35.35 -23.86 -20.31
CA ARG A 869 35.17 -25.08 -19.54
C ARG A 869 36.43 -25.45 -18.75
N ALA A 870 37.61 -25.37 -19.38
CA ALA A 870 38.87 -25.64 -18.72
C ALA A 870 39.14 -24.65 -17.57
N GLN A 871 38.95 -23.34 -17.82
CA GLN A 871 39.12 -22.29 -16.80
C GLN A 871 38.19 -22.51 -15.60
N VAL A 872 36.91 -22.79 -15.83
CA VAL A 872 35.94 -23.01 -14.75
C VAL A 872 36.34 -24.22 -13.91
N LEU A 873 36.68 -25.34 -14.54
CA LEU A 873 37.08 -26.55 -13.82
C LEU A 873 38.35 -26.31 -13.00
N GLU A 874 39.36 -25.69 -13.59
CA GLU A 874 40.60 -25.35 -12.89
C GLU A 874 40.33 -24.44 -11.67
N VAL A 875 39.49 -23.41 -11.82
CA VAL A 875 39.14 -22.50 -10.72
C VAL A 875 38.34 -23.23 -9.63
N LEU A 876 37.39 -24.09 -9.98
CA LEU A 876 36.62 -24.85 -9.00
C LEU A 876 37.51 -25.86 -8.25
N GLU A 877 38.37 -26.59 -8.95
CA GLU A 877 39.30 -27.54 -8.33
C GLU A 877 40.26 -26.84 -7.37
N THR A 878 40.88 -25.75 -7.81
CA THR A 878 41.90 -25.04 -7.04
C THR A 878 41.33 -24.25 -5.87
N ARG A 879 40.25 -23.48 -6.08
CA ARG A 879 39.70 -22.57 -5.05
C ARG A 879 38.76 -23.24 -4.06
N LEU A 880 38.13 -24.35 -4.43
CA LEU A 880 37.32 -25.15 -3.50
C LEU A 880 38.10 -26.34 -2.91
N GLY A 881 39.29 -26.65 -3.43
CA GLY A 881 40.10 -27.77 -2.96
C GLY A 881 39.50 -29.14 -3.31
N ILE A 882 38.75 -29.23 -4.41
CA ILE A 882 38.06 -30.46 -4.84
C ILE A 882 38.90 -31.11 -5.96
N PRO A 883 39.69 -32.17 -5.68
CA PRO A 883 40.51 -32.80 -6.71
C PRO A 883 39.64 -33.49 -7.77
N ASN A 884 39.99 -33.34 -9.04
CA ASN A 884 39.31 -33.94 -10.18
C ASN A 884 37.80 -33.60 -10.24
N PHE A 885 37.42 -32.33 -10.06
CA PHE A 885 36.03 -31.87 -10.09
C PHE A 885 35.29 -32.33 -11.36
N LYS A 886 36.00 -32.41 -12.49
CA LYS A 886 35.44 -32.90 -13.76
C LYS A 886 34.78 -34.27 -13.62
N ASP A 887 35.32 -35.15 -12.78
CA ASP A 887 34.81 -36.52 -12.60
C ASP A 887 33.48 -36.56 -11.85
N LEU A 888 33.09 -35.47 -11.18
CA LEU A 888 31.80 -35.32 -10.52
C LEU A 888 30.66 -35.01 -11.50
N ILE A 889 30.98 -34.54 -12.71
CA ILE A 889 29.99 -34.22 -13.74
C ILE A 889 29.50 -35.53 -14.38
N LEU A 890 28.20 -35.78 -14.27
CA LEU A 890 27.53 -36.92 -14.91
C LEU A 890 27.20 -36.60 -16.37
N ARG A 891 26.60 -35.45 -16.62
CA ARG A 891 26.25 -34.95 -17.95
C ARG A 891 26.46 -33.45 -18.02
N GLU A 892 26.73 -32.97 -19.21
CA GLU A 892 26.94 -31.56 -19.51
C GLU A 892 26.14 -31.18 -20.74
N ARG A 893 25.38 -30.08 -20.62
CA ARG A 893 24.84 -29.34 -21.76
C ARG A 893 25.41 -27.94 -21.76
N THR A 894 25.60 -27.37 -22.95
CA THR A 894 26.17 -26.04 -23.12
C THR A 894 25.20 -25.12 -23.85
N SER A 895 25.27 -23.82 -23.55
CA SER A 895 24.66 -22.76 -24.36
C SER A 895 25.68 -21.66 -24.63
N THR A 896 25.66 -21.16 -25.85
CA THR A 896 26.57 -20.16 -26.41
C THR A 896 25.78 -18.95 -26.90
N PRO A 897 26.45 -17.84 -27.27
CA PRO A 897 25.76 -16.70 -27.88
C PRO A 897 24.97 -17.07 -29.15
N LEU A 898 25.39 -18.09 -29.90
CA LEU A 898 24.63 -18.60 -31.05
C LEU A 898 23.29 -19.21 -30.64
N ASP A 899 23.28 -20.00 -29.57
CA ASP A 899 22.06 -20.62 -29.04
C ASP A 899 21.08 -19.55 -28.54
N TRP A 900 21.59 -18.52 -27.85
CA TRP A 900 20.78 -17.38 -27.43
C TRP A 900 20.15 -16.62 -28.61
N GLN A 901 20.91 -16.44 -29.70
CA GLN A 901 20.40 -15.84 -30.93
C GLN A 901 19.33 -16.73 -31.58
N ASN A 902 19.61 -18.02 -31.72
CA ASN A 902 18.77 -18.95 -32.46
C ASN A 902 17.49 -19.31 -31.70
N ASP A 903 17.55 -19.54 -30.39
CA ASP A 903 16.41 -20.03 -29.61
C ASP A 903 15.45 -18.91 -29.21
N PHE A 904 15.93 -17.67 -29.07
CA PHE A 904 15.13 -16.55 -28.58
C PHE A 904 15.15 -15.31 -29.48
N ASN A 905 15.73 -15.42 -30.68
CA ASN A 905 15.85 -14.32 -31.65
C ASN A 905 16.61 -13.11 -31.09
N LEU A 906 17.59 -13.34 -30.20
CA LEU A 906 18.35 -12.25 -29.58
C LEU A 906 19.40 -11.72 -30.54
N HIS A 907 19.32 -10.44 -30.85
CA HIS A 907 20.27 -9.81 -31.75
C HIS A 907 21.72 -10.00 -31.25
N ARG A 908 22.55 -10.60 -32.11
CA ARG A 908 23.96 -10.95 -31.83
C ARG A 908 24.16 -11.80 -30.56
N GLY A 909 23.14 -12.53 -30.12
CA GLY A 909 23.21 -13.37 -28.93
C GLY A 909 23.34 -12.58 -27.62
N SER A 910 23.06 -11.27 -27.61
CA SER A 910 23.07 -10.46 -26.39
C SER A 910 21.96 -10.90 -25.43
N ILE A 911 22.32 -11.43 -24.25
CA ILE A 911 21.35 -12.09 -23.36
C ILE A 911 20.44 -11.11 -22.62
N LEU A 912 20.85 -9.85 -22.46
CA LEU A 912 20.08 -8.78 -21.82
C LEU A 912 19.68 -7.66 -22.80
N GLY A 913 20.04 -7.78 -24.08
CA GLY A 913 19.59 -6.89 -25.16
C GLY A 913 20.43 -5.61 -25.29
N LEU A 914 19.74 -4.48 -25.46
CA LEU A 914 20.37 -3.15 -25.52
C LEU A 914 21.00 -2.77 -24.18
N SER A 915 22.22 -2.24 -24.23
CA SER A 915 22.95 -1.68 -23.09
C SER A 915 22.16 -0.60 -22.36
N HIS A 916 22.61 -0.27 -21.14
CA HIS A 916 22.00 0.71 -20.24
C HIS A 916 22.98 1.84 -19.88
N ASP A 917 23.82 2.22 -20.85
CA ASP A 917 24.52 3.49 -20.79
C ASP A 917 23.54 4.66 -20.76
N ILE A 918 24.03 5.83 -20.36
CA ILE A 918 23.22 7.03 -20.15
C ILE A 918 22.44 7.47 -21.42
N PHE A 919 22.90 7.07 -22.62
CA PHE A 919 22.28 7.36 -23.92
C PHE A 919 21.42 6.20 -24.45
N GLN A 920 21.20 5.15 -23.64
CA GLN A 920 20.33 4.02 -23.95
C GLN A 920 19.32 3.73 -22.82
N VAL A 921 19.11 4.70 -21.93
CA VAL A 921 18.09 4.68 -20.87
C VAL A 921 17.13 5.87 -20.99
N LEU A 922 16.04 5.84 -20.22
CA LEU A 922 15.01 6.89 -20.19
C LEU A 922 14.52 7.24 -21.60
N TYR A 923 14.45 8.53 -21.94
CA TYR A 923 14.04 9.04 -23.25
C TYR A 923 14.87 8.49 -24.42
N PHE A 924 16.15 8.13 -24.20
CA PHE A 924 17.02 7.63 -25.26
C PHE A 924 16.89 6.12 -25.50
N ARG A 925 16.18 5.41 -24.61
CA ARG A 925 15.79 4.02 -24.82
C ARG A 925 14.62 3.96 -25.81
N PRO A 926 14.53 2.93 -26.67
CA PRO A 926 13.41 2.83 -27.60
C PRO A 926 12.04 2.84 -26.92
N SER A 927 11.11 3.58 -27.55
CA SER A 927 9.73 3.75 -27.10
C SER A 927 8.95 2.44 -27.11
N THR A 928 7.96 2.33 -26.22
CA THR A 928 6.99 1.22 -26.14
C THR A 928 5.94 1.23 -27.25
N LYS A 929 5.92 2.26 -28.09
CA LYS A 929 5.01 2.40 -29.25
C LYS A 929 5.81 2.82 -30.47
N HIS A 930 5.51 2.22 -31.62
CA HIS A 930 6.15 2.57 -32.88
C HIS A 930 5.78 3.99 -33.31
N ALA A 931 6.75 4.74 -33.85
CA ALA A 931 6.56 6.15 -34.21
C ALA A 931 5.70 6.36 -35.46
N GLU A 932 5.88 5.52 -36.49
CA GLU A 932 5.15 5.60 -37.77
C GLU A 932 3.94 4.65 -37.85
N TYR A 933 4.15 3.36 -37.60
CA TYR A 933 3.10 2.34 -37.64
C TYR A 933 2.14 2.43 -36.45
N LYS A 934 0.86 2.69 -36.75
CA LYS A 934 -0.22 2.74 -35.77
C LYS A 934 -0.56 1.33 -35.28
N ASN A 935 -1.01 1.25 -34.03
CA ASN A 935 -1.42 0.02 -33.35
C ASN A 935 -0.31 -1.03 -33.15
N LEU A 936 0.96 -0.61 -33.27
CA LEU A 936 2.12 -1.43 -33.01
C LEU A 936 2.84 -0.97 -31.74
N TYR A 937 2.92 -1.87 -30.77
CA TYR A 937 3.54 -1.65 -29.47
C TYR A 937 4.68 -2.64 -29.23
N PHE A 938 5.54 -2.31 -28.29
CA PHE A 938 6.71 -3.10 -27.91
C PHE A 938 6.77 -3.25 -26.41
N VAL A 939 7.06 -4.46 -25.95
CA VAL A 939 7.26 -4.82 -24.55
C VAL A 939 8.50 -5.70 -24.42
N GLY A 940 9.12 -5.74 -23.24
CA GLY A 940 10.27 -6.59 -22.97
C GLY A 940 11.57 -5.82 -22.73
N ALA A 941 12.68 -6.55 -22.72
CA ALA A 941 13.96 -6.04 -22.24
C ALA A 941 14.57 -4.93 -23.13
N SER A 942 14.23 -4.90 -24.42
CA SER A 942 14.83 -4.00 -25.42
C SER A 942 14.07 -2.66 -25.56
N THR A 943 13.04 -2.42 -24.76
CA THR A 943 12.25 -1.19 -24.72
C THR A 943 12.28 -0.54 -23.34
N GLN A 944 11.63 0.61 -23.18
CA GLN A 944 11.45 1.23 -21.86
C GLN A 944 10.59 0.31 -20.94
N PRO A 945 10.93 0.14 -19.64
CA PRO A 945 12.05 0.76 -18.89
C PRO A 945 13.41 0.07 -19.07
N GLY A 946 13.47 -1.24 -19.35
CA GLY A 946 14.73 -1.93 -19.63
C GLY A 946 14.74 -3.43 -19.32
N THR A 947 15.94 -3.98 -19.20
CA THR A 947 16.19 -5.39 -18.87
C THR A 947 16.00 -5.75 -17.40
N GLY A 948 15.82 -7.04 -17.14
CA GLY A 948 15.53 -7.61 -15.82
C GLY A 948 14.05 -7.96 -15.68
N VAL A 949 13.71 -9.11 -15.10
CA VAL A 949 12.32 -9.56 -14.94
C VAL A 949 11.44 -8.52 -14.25
N PRO A 950 11.78 -7.97 -13.07
CA PRO A 950 10.93 -6.97 -12.41
C PRO A 950 10.72 -5.72 -13.30
N ILE A 951 11.76 -5.30 -14.02
CA ILE A 951 11.71 -4.15 -14.93
C ILE A 951 10.82 -4.43 -16.15
N VAL A 952 10.87 -5.64 -16.68
CA VAL A 952 10.00 -6.09 -17.77
C VAL A 952 8.54 -6.17 -17.32
N LEU A 953 8.25 -6.57 -16.08
CA LEU A 953 6.91 -6.54 -15.50
C LEU A 953 6.36 -5.11 -15.40
N CYS A 954 7.16 -4.16 -14.92
CA CYS A 954 6.82 -2.73 -14.93
C CYS A 954 6.55 -2.24 -16.36
N GLY A 955 7.39 -2.62 -17.32
CA GLY A 955 7.17 -2.30 -18.75
C GLY A 955 5.90 -2.89 -19.32
N ALA A 956 5.55 -4.13 -18.95
CA ALA A 956 4.30 -4.77 -19.36
C ALA A 956 3.08 -4.01 -18.85
N ARG A 957 3.12 -3.51 -17.61
CA ARG A 957 2.08 -2.63 -17.07
C ARG A 957 1.99 -1.32 -17.85
N MET A 958 3.11 -0.64 -18.11
CA MET A 958 3.15 0.61 -18.89
C MET A 958 2.55 0.44 -20.28
N VAL A 959 2.89 -0.63 -20.99
CA VAL A 959 2.36 -0.95 -22.33
C VAL A 959 0.85 -1.23 -22.25
N SER A 960 0.42 -1.99 -21.24
CA SER A 960 -1.00 -2.32 -21.06
C SER A 960 -1.84 -1.07 -20.78
N GLU A 961 -1.35 -0.16 -19.94
CA GLU A 961 -1.98 1.14 -19.66
C GLU A 961 -2.01 2.02 -20.92
N GLN A 962 -0.94 2.03 -21.71
CA GLN A 962 -0.87 2.77 -22.97
C GLN A 962 -1.90 2.25 -23.99
N VAL A 963 -2.02 0.92 -24.15
CA VAL A 963 -3.00 0.29 -25.04
C VAL A 963 -4.43 0.57 -24.57
N CYS A 964 -4.71 0.43 -23.27
CA CYS A 964 -6.02 0.75 -22.71
C CYS A 964 -6.38 2.22 -22.96
N GLY A 965 -5.45 3.15 -22.72
CA GLY A 965 -5.64 4.58 -22.96
C GLY A 965 -5.88 4.93 -24.43
N ASP A 966 -5.11 4.34 -25.36
CA ASP A 966 -5.25 4.60 -26.80
C ASP A 966 -6.60 4.12 -27.39
N TYR A 967 -7.25 3.14 -26.73
CA TYR A 967 -8.53 2.56 -27.15
C TYR A 967 -9.69 2.90 -26.22
N GLU A 968 -9.47 3.84 -25.28
CA GLU A 968 -10.47 4.29 -24.30
C GLU A 968 -11.09 3.13 -23.49
N VAL A 969 -10.33 2.04 -23.31
CA VAL A 969 -10.69 0.90 -22.46
C VAL A 969 -10.19 1.19 -21.05
N ARG A 970 -10.99 0.87 -20.04
CA ARG A 970 -10.59 1.07 -18.64
C ARG A 970 -9.60 -0.01 -18.21
N ALA A 971 -8.41 0.40 -17.77
CA ALA A 971 -7.46 -0.50 -17.12
C ALA A 971 -7.97 -0.86 -15.72
N ARG A 972 -8.43 -2.10 -15.52
CA ARG A 972 -9.11 -2.53 -14.30
C ARG A 972 -8.26 -2.36 -13.04
N TRP A 973 -6.96 -2.60 -13.12
CA TRP A 973 -6.02 -2.46 -11.99
C TRP A 973 -5.78 -1.03 -11.52
N LEU A 974 -6.25 -0.01 -12.25
CA LEU A 974 -6.19 1.38 -11.79
C LEU A 974 -7.41 1.77 -10.94
N GLU A 975 -8.44 0.93 -10.86
CA GLU A 975 -9.62 1.14 -10.02
C GLU A 975 -9.29 0.77 -8.56
N GLY A 976 -9.46 1.72 -7.63
CA GLY A 976 -9.36 1.43 -6.19
C GLY A 976 -7.97 1.50 -5.54
N LYS A 977 -6.88 1.85 -6.27
CA LYS A 977 -5.56 2.04 -5.62
C LYS A 977 -5.61 3.19 -4.59
N LYS A 978 -5.62 2.83 -3.30
CA LYS A 978 -5.34 3.77 -2.20
C LYS A 978 -3.94 4.33 -2.41
N LYS A 979 -3.78 5.65 -2.32
CA LYS A 979 -2.44 6.27 -2.24
C LYS A 979 -1.69 5.67 -1.06
N GLU A 980 -0.57 4.98 -1.31
CA GLU A 980 0.37 4.58 -0.25
C GLU A 980 0.67 5.79 0.65
N VAL A 981 0.38 5.64 1.94
CA VAL A 981 0.68 6.65 2.95
C VAL A 981 2.07 6.35 3.49
N ARG A 982 3.10 6.94 2.88
CA ARG A 982 4.45 6.96 3.44
C ARG A 982 4.45 7.77 4.74
N SER A 983 4.95 7.20 5.84
CA SER A 983 5.05 7.84 7.14
C SER A 983 6.05 9.01 7.12
N GLY A 984 6.09 9.84 8.17
CA GLY A 984 7.11 10.88 8.30
C GLY A 984 8.54 10.33 8.41
N LEU A 985 8.69 9.08 8.87
CA LEU A 985 9.97 8.36 8.95
C LEU A 985 10.44 7.87 7.56
N ASP A 986 9.50 7.62 6.64
CA ASP A 986 9.79 7.19 5.26
C ASP A 986 10.09 8.38 4.32
N ARG A 987 10.12 9.61 4.85
CA ARG A 987 10.48 10.80 4.09
C ARG A 987 11.98 11.01 4.18
N ILE A 988 12.66 10.86 3.03
CA ILE A 988 14.06 11.26 2.92
C ILE A 988 14.16 12.78 3.16
N ASN A 989 14.77 13.17 4.29
CA ASN A 989 15.13 14.55 4.56
C ASN A 989 16.04 15.05 3.42
N LYS A 990 15.65 16.14 2.76
CA LYS A 990 16.45 16.72 1.68
C LYS A 990 17.74 17.30 2.29
N PRO A 991 18.94 16.77 2.00
CA PRO A 991 20.16 17.47 2.39
C PRO A 991 20.20 18.83 1.67
N GLY A 992 20.71 19.84 2.36
CA GLY A 992 20.84 21.21 1.85
C GLY A 992 21.66 21.26 0.55
N ILE A 993 21.27 22.15 -0.36
CA ILE A 993 21.98 22.37 -1.62
C ILE A 993 23.27 23.15 -1.32
N SER A 994 24.45 22.58 -1.64
CA SER A 994 25.72 23.29 -1.49
C SER A 994 25.97 24.27 -2.65
N LEU A 995 26.71 25.36 -2.40
CA LEU A 995 27.16 26.31 -3.43
C LEU A 995 27.95 25.63 -4.58
N THR A 996 28.71 24.59 -4.26
CA THR A 996 29.41 23.76 -5.27
C THR A 996 28.45 23.02 -6.19
N SER A 997 27.29 22.58 -5.67
CA SER A 997 26.25 21.92 -6.48
C SER A 997 25.59 22.90 -7.46
N ILE A 998 25.48 24.18 -7.09
CA ILE A 998 24.92 25.25 -7.95
C ILE A 998 25.92 25.64 -9.06
N ALA A 999 27.21 25.76 -8.76
CA ALA A 999 28.22 26.10 -9.75
C ALA A 999 28.35 25.01 -10.83
N VAL A 1000 28.33 23.73 -10.43
CA VAL A 1000 28.33 22.59 -11.36
C VAL A 1000 27.04 22.53 -12.18
N PHE A 1001 25.89 22.89 -11.59
CA PHE A 1001 24.59 23.00 -12.28
C PHE A 1001 24.63 24.02 -13.43
N VAL A 1002 25.22 25.20 -13.20
CA VAL A 1002 25.39 26.22 -14.23
C VAL A 1002 26.33 25.74 -15.34
N ALA A 1003 27.43 25.07 -14.99
CA ALA A 1003 28.39 24.54 -15.96
C ALA A 1003 27.81 23.43 -16.85
N LEU A 1004 26.98 22.53 -16.30
CA LEU A 1004 26.32 21.47 -17.06
C LEU A 1004 25.25 22.02 -18.01
N ILE A 1005 24.50 23.05 -17.60
CA ILE A 1005 23.56 23.74 -18.49
C ILE A 1005 24.33 24.41 -19.63
N ALA A 1006 25.44 25.10 -19.33
CA ALA A 1006 26.26 25.73 -20.36
C ALA A 1006 26.83 24.69 -21.35
N MET A 1007 27.38 23.57 -20.86
CA MET A 1007 27.89 22.49 -21.72
C MET A 1007 26.79 21.84 -22.57
N LEU A 1008 25.61 21.58 -22.00
CA LEU A 1008 24.49 20.99 -22.72
C LEU A 1008 23.95 21.94 -23.80
N LEU A 1009 23.87 23.24 -23.52
CA LEU A 1009 23.44 24.26 -24.46
C LEU A 1009 24.44 24.48 -25.60
N VAL A 1010 25.74 24.41 -25.31
CA VAL A 1010 26.79 24.41 -26.34
C VAL A 1010 26.71 23.14 -27.20
N TRP A 1011 26.53 21.98 -26.59
CA TRP A 1011 26.44 20.70 -27.30
C TRP A 1011 25.18 20.56 -28.16
N LEU A 1012 24.04 21.10 -27.70
CA LEU A 1012 22.79 21.17 -28.47
C LEU A 1012 22.81 22.25 -29.57
N GLY A 1013 23.91 22.99 -29.73
CA GLY A 1013 24.04 24.08 -30.71
C GLY A 1013 23.19 25.31 -30.41
N VAL A 1014 22.70 25.45 -29.18
CA VAL A 1014 21.87 26.58 -28.72
C VAL A 1014 22.75 27.77 -28.29
N LEU A 1015 23.95 27.48 -27.78
CA LEU A 1015 25.00 28.47 -27.58
C LEU A 1015 26.08 28.22 -28.65
N GLN A 1016 26.32 29.22 -29.51
CA GLN A 1016 27.54 29.24 -30.31
C GLN A 1016 28.71 29.63 -29.41
N VAL A 1017 29.80 28.86 -29.48
CA VAL A 1017 31.09 29.22 -28.86
C VAL A 1017 31.70 30.39 -29.60
#